data_AF-A0A2P8VZS0-F1
#
_entry.id   AF-A0A2P8VZS0-F1
#
_cell.length_a   1.000
_cell.length_b   1.000
_cell.length_c   1.000
_cell.angle_alpha   90.00
_cell.angle_beta   90.00
_cell.angle_gamma   90.00
#
_symmetry.space_group_name_H-M   'P 1'
#
loop_
_entity.id
_entity.type
_entity.pdbx_description
1 polymer ?
#
loop_
_entity_poly.entity_id
_entity_poly.type
_entity_poly.pdbx_seq_one_letter_code
_entity_poly.pdbx_strand_id
1 'polypeptide(L)'
;WRELFNKETYVRWSATGSEGPSQQFDDYSDRFIASYSVRLALSSLKGIYQTAGVVLALPQPDDGEQHGQRQLRQLVDGWQVDWDETKGDRWREQQRAIQRRGSVSRIQGIRGVTADLLGSDGLLKTGLLQPGTTQTTQLNQSVAQQFAVFSHMPAGAPVTRESLDERTVLDFHQAITALNVYPLLQRQLGLVFDLELPQEFVALTSGSTPGTLSVVQADGGWQIPTTLPVTETAYLHSGVAGGQRIFLTAPRALITGNGPFSVLGLLALDPTRFGLAQVDVDGGLHKTVILAETAHQVTAQGPAPIQHPEVFDPNATLASLRSGGISLYSDGRALSLLGSFQDAKEFNDALVGHQPMPRAFGAEDLVRGYRIDVWDAVTGAWHSLHRRHGVYQLGTQAFKTEDEEGFTQLAATQAAPNADGSRARNDLHLHEAMARWDGWSLSADLPGMHLTRAADPDLAVPNPDAPDPENEPITPFPLVASYAVVPGSLPRLRFGGRYRFRARVVDLAGNSLGLNDPLTDLLAQSLGLPNGEGTFPYLRFEPVAAPSLVLRDEQGVTGPGSSVDRLVIRTYNSDRSLDSAAADLTAGDRHIAPPRGSVEMGERHGIFDGADGRLTPSPAMWELIRQRDAAQLTTVTVPSMVIDGEPQSVPLEAAEQIALPYLPDPLARGAALRDLPGTPTGTVGRVSPADGPVGPVTYNLLEDANPRPGSATLISFGGREDWQQVAPFRLALNEGDGAPQWDAEARLLTVFLPKGHTQTVPLSCFMEPEDLKRMGVWAWLREYIEYLTTNQSETAFYDNFPSKDQIAHILQRAVEGGHWMLTPPLLLTLVHAVQQPLGRPEFTRLNAQFDPKSTSLLQTQPETDPTAETELDVLTAWRRLGSTDAYLVGGLQIHGASTAKVDIRAEWIDPVDDLSQPTPGEQPFAAFVDEVPLPKLQEGLLLTKAFRPVGYYDADHDLLGFVPSGTRLGNLVPGDQIYSDAAPRHQLGDTRHHIVQYTAVATSRYRDYFCLLYTS
;
A
#
# COMPACT_ATOMS: atom_id res chain seq x y z
N TRP A 1 43.48 -13.65 25.61
CA TRP A 1 43.44 -13.99 27.05
C TRP A 1 43.77 -12.82 27.97
N ARG A 2 45.00 -12.27 28.03
CA ARG A 2 45.32 -11.17 28.98
C ARG A 2 44.52 -9.87 28.79
N GLU A 3 44.26 -9.48 27.54
CA GLU A 3 43.40 -8.33 27.23
C GLU A 3 41.92 -8.59 27.58
N LEU A 4 41.48 -9.85 27.50
CA LEU A 4 40.10 -10.27 27.74
C LEU A 4 39.79 -10.45 29.23
N PHE A 5 40.74 -11.00 29.98
CA PHE A 5 40.57 -11.39 31.38
C PHE A 5 41.72 -10.83 32.22
N ASN A 6 41.51 -9.63 32.77
CA ASN A 6 42.39 -8.95 33.70
C ASN A 6 41.57 -8.30 34.83
N LYS A 7 42.22 -7.57 35.74
CA LYS A 7 41.56 -6.94 36.90
C LYS A 7 40.52 -5.86 36.54
N GLU A 8 40.66 -5.22 35.37
CA GLU A 8 39.79 -4.15 34.88
C GLU A 8 38.64 -4.71 34.03
N THR A 9 38.84 -5.85 33.38
CA THR A 9 37.80 -6.60 32.66
C THR A 9 37.19 -7.72 33.53
N TYR A 10 37.39 -7.66 34.85
CA TYR A 10 37.20 -8.81 35.75
C TYR A 10 35.74 -9.17 35.95
N VAL A 11 35.37 -10.16 35.18
CA VAL A 11 34.22 -11.03 35.31
C VAL A 11 34.32 -11.84 36.62
N ARG A 12 33.32 -11.75 37.51
CA ARG A 12 33.36 -12.31 38.88
C ARG A 12 33.69 -13.81 38.88
N TRP A 13 34.60 -14.24 39.75
CA TRP A 13 34.68 -15.63 40.26
C TRP A 13 34.24 -15.56 41.73
N SER A 14 33.15 -16.23 42.10
CA SER A 14 32.68 -16.28 43.49
C SER A 14 33.78 -16.88 44.38
N ALA A 15 34.38 -16.06 45.24
CA ALA A 15 35.42 -16.47 46.19
C ALA A 15 34.91 -16.56 47.64
N THR A 16 33.63 -16.31 47.88
CA THR A 16 33.01 -16.41 49.22
C THR A 16 32.11 -17.62 49.26
N GLY A 17 32.58 -18.70 49.88
CA GLY A 17 31.91 -20.00 50.00
C GLY A 17 30.61 -20.04 50.83
N SER A 18 29.82 -18.97 50.83
CA SER A 18 28.52 -18.88 51.52
C SER A 18 27.33 -18.55 50.61
N GLU A 19 27.54 -18.29 49.32
CA GLU A 19 26.47 -18.05 48.33
C GLU A 19 26.67 -18.94 47.09
N GLY A 20 26.18 -20.18 47.13
CA GLY A 20 25.93 -21.07 45.98
C GLY A 20 27.10 -21.41 45.02
N PRO A 21 26.98 -22.47 44.20
CA PRO A 21 27.92 -22.70 43.10
C PRO A 21 27.82 -21.57 42.07
N SER A 22 28.95 -21.12 41.51
CA SER A 22 29.07 -20.08 40.47
C SER A 22 28.51 -20.48 39.09
N GLN A 23 27.63 -21.48 39.05
CA GLN A 23 27.07 -22.10 37.85
C GLN A 23 25.61 -22.44 38.13
N GLN A 24 24.74 -21.42 38.14
CA GLN A 24 23.30 -21.65 38.09
C GLN A 24 22.87 -21.46 36.63
N PHE A 25 22.35 -22.52 36.01
CA PHE A 25 21.75 -22.40 34.68
C PHE A 25 20.45 -21.62 34.80
N ASP A 26 20.24 -20.66 33.91
CA ASP A 26 18.97 -19.96 33.82
C ASP A 26 17.87 -20.92 33.37
N ASP A 27 16.74 -20.90 34.07
CA ASP A 27 15.53 -21.62 33.71
C ASP A 27 14.58 -20.69 32.95
N TYR A 28 14.37 -21.00 31.66
CA TYR A 28 13.45 -20.29 30.78
C TYR A 28 12.20 -21.13 30.43
N SER A 29 12.02 -22.30 31.06
CA SER A 29 10.96 -23.25 30.70
C SER A 29 9.55 -22.76 31.04
N ASP A 30 9.41 -21.75 31.91
CA ASP A 30 8.14 -21.17 32.36
C ASP A 30 7.72 -19.89 31.60
N ARG A 31 8.56 -19.44 30.65
CA ARG A 31 8.40 -18.17 29.94
C ARG A 31 7.20 -18.17 29.01
N PHE A 32 6.58 -17.00 28.85
CA PHE A 32 5.68 -16.73 27.74
C PHE A 32 6.50 -16.17 26.57
N ILE A 33 6.22 -16.68 25.36
CA ILE A 33 6.86 -16.18 24.13
C ILE A 33 5.77 -15.62 23.21
N ALA A 34 5.70 -14.30 23.09
CA ALA A 34 4.83 -13.58 22.16
C ALA A 34 5.35 -13.77 20.72
N SER A 35 4.43 -14.15 19.83
CA SER A 35 4.69 -14.40 18.41
C SER A 35 3.35 -14.37 17.67
N TYR A 36 3.39 -14.15 16.36
CA TYR A 36 2.22 -14.23 15.48
C TYR A 36 2.57 -15.02 14.21
N SER A 37 1.55 -15.56 13.53
CA SER A 37 1.79 -16.37 12.33
C SER A 37 1.99 -15.50 11.08
N VAL A 38 3.20 -15.51 10.52
CA VAL A 38 3.52 -14.77 9.28
C VAL A 38 2.75 -15.35 8.10
N ARG A 39 2.63 -16.69 8.01
CA ARG A 39 1.89 -17.35 6.92
C ARG A 39 0.41 -16.97 6.92
N LEU A 40 -0.25 -17.05 8.07
CA LEU A 40 -1.67 -16.74 8.18
C LEU A 40 -1.92 -15.25 7.96
N ALA A 41 -1.08 -14.38 8.54
CA ALA A 41 -1.15 -12.94 8.29
C ALA A 41 -1.05 -12.61 6.79
N LEU A 42 -0.02 -13.11 6.11
CA LEU A 42 0.20 -12.83 4.69
C LEU A 42 -0.86 -13.50 3.80
N SER A 43 -1.36 -14.69 4.16
CA SER A 43 -2.46 -15.35 3.43
C SER A 43 -3.77 -14.55 3.55
N SER A 44 -4.09 -14.03 4.73
CA SER A 44 -5.26 -13.17 4.92
C SER A 44 -5.11 -11.84 4.17
N LEU A 45 -3.94 -11.20 4.23
CA LEU A 45 -3.66 -10.01 3.43
C LEU A 45 -3.82 -10.30 1.92
N LYS A 46 -3.23 -11.39 1.41
CA LYS A 46 -3.41 -11.82 0.02
C LYS A 46 -4.88 -11.93 -0.35
N GLY A 47 -5.69 -12.63 0.46
CA GLY A 47 -7.13 -12.77 0.24
C GLY A 47 -7.87 -11.43 0.17
N ILE A 48 -7.56 -10.48 1.05
CA ILE A 48 -8.15 -9.13 1.05
C ILE A 48 -7.83 -8.37 -0.24
N TYR A 49 -6.56 -8.35 -0.66
CA TYR A 49 -6.16 -7.64 -1.89
C TYR A 49 -6.70 -8.33 -3.15
N GLN A 50 -6.78 -9.66 -3.15
CA GLN A 50 -7.41 -10.42 -4.24
C GLN A 50 -8.87 -10.03 -4.43
N THR A 51 -9.66 -10.06 -3.35
CA THR A 51 -11.09 -9.71 -3.43
C THR A 51 -11.29 -8.22 -3.73
N ALA A 52 -10.56 -7.32 -3.07
CA ALA A 52 -10.64 -5.87 -3.31
C ALA A 52 -10.34 -5.50 -4.77
N GLY A 53 -9.37 -6.18 -5.38
CA GLY A 53 -8.99 -5.99 -6.78
C GLY A 53 -10.06 -6.36 -7.81
N VAL A 54 -11.18 -6.92 -7.38
CA VAL A 54 -12.34 -7.18 -8.23
C VAL A 54 -13.53 -6.35 -7.79
N VAL A 55 -13.87 -6.40 -6.49
CA VAL A 55 -15.12 -5.80 -5.99
C VAL A 55 -15.06 -4.27 -5.87
N LEU A 56 -13.87 -3.71 -5.61
CA LEU A 56 -13.62 -2.27 -5.51
C LEU A 56 -12.92 -1.69 -6.76
N ALA A 57 -12.76 -2.47 -7.83
CA ALA A 57 -11.89 -2.10 -8.95
C ALA A 57 -12.50 -1.04 -9.89
N LEU A 58 -13.83 -0.99 -9.98
CA LEU A 58 -14.57 -0.10 -10.88
C LEU A 58 -15.48 0.83 -10.08
N PRO A 59 -15.60 2.12 -10.45
CA PRO A 59 -16.60 3.00 -9.87
C PRO A 59 -18.02 2.51 -10.21
N GLN A 60 -18.95 2.64 -9.27
CA GLN A 60 -20.36 2.28 -9.49
C GLN A 60 -21.23 3.54 -9.66
N PRO A 61 -22.03 3.63 -10.73
CA PRO A 61 -22.78 4.86 -11.06
C PRO A 61 -24.03 5.11 -10.20
N ASP A 62 -24.68 4.07 -9.65
CA ASP A 62 -26.07 4.19 -9.14
C ASP A 62 -26.23 4.05 -7.62
N ASP A 63 -25.26 3.45 -6.92
CA ASP A 63 -25.32 3.25 -5.47
C ASP A 63 -24.40 4.28 -4.79
N GLY A 64 -24.93 5.43 -4.39
CA GLY A 64 -24.16 6.55 -3.81
C GLY A 64 -23.14 6.15 -2.71
N GLU A 65 -22.21 7.05 -2.40
CA GLU A 65 -21.00 7.01 -1.50
C GLU A 65 -20.80 5.83 -0.50
N GLN A 66 -21.86 5.19 -0.03
CA GLN A 66 -21.85 4.15 0.98
C GLN A 66 -21.53 2.74 0.47
N HIS A 67 -21.69 2.40 -0.83
CA HIS A 67 -21.51 1.00 -1.27
C HIS A 67 -20.06 0.51 -1.16
N GLY A 68 -19.11 1.22 -1.78
CA GLY A 68 -17.69 0.86 -1.73
C GLY A 68 -17.15 0.82 -0.29
N GLN A 69 -17.56 1.78 0.53
CA GLN A 69 -17.18 1.83 1.95
C GLN A 69 -17.78 0.67 2.78
N ARG A 70 -19.00 0.20 2.45
CA ARG A 70 -19.57 -1.01 3.08
C ARG A 70 -18.79 -2.27 2.69
N GLN A 71 -18.43 -2.42 1.41
CA GLN A 71 -17.60 -3.54 0.96
C GLN A 71 -16.22 -3.50 1.62
N LEU A 72 -15.58 -2.33 1.69
CA LEU A 72 -14.28 -2.16 2.35
C LEU A 72 -14.33 -2.62 3.81
N ARG A 73 -15.35 -2.19 4.58
CA ARG A 73 -15.58 -2.66 5.96
C ARG A 73 -15.63 -4.18 6.05
N GLN A 74 -16.42 -4.82 5.20
CA GLN A 74 -16.53 -6.28 5.17
C GLN A 74 -15.20 -6.97 4.86
N LEU A 75 -14.37 -6.39 3.97
CA LEU A 75 -13.06 -6.95 3.63
C LEU A 75 -12.09 -6.92 4.81
N VAL A 76 -12.14 -5.87 5.63
CA VAL A 76 -11.23 -5.68 6.77
C VAL A 76 -11.82 -6.13 8.11
N ASP A 77 -12.98 -6.78 8.11
CA ASP A 77 -13.62 -7.30 9.32
C ASP A 77 -12.70 -8.25 10.10
N GLY A 78 -12.65 -8.03 11.42
CA GLY A 78 -11.85 -8.82 12.36
C GLY A 78 -10.43 -8.29 12.55
N TRP A 79 -9.98 -7.29 11.79
CA TRP A 79 -8.67 -6.68 11.98
C TRP A 79 -8.64 -5.55 13.02
N GLN A 80 -9.79 -5.11 13.51
CA GLN A 80 -9.84 -4.04 14.51
C GLN A 80 -9.18 -4.49 15.81
N VAL A 81 -8.17 -3.75 16.27
CA VAL A 81 -7.44 -4.06 17.49
C VAL A 81 -7.97 -3.22 18.64
N ASP A 82 -8.23 -1.92 18.44
CA ASP A 82 -8.59 -0.91 19.45
C ASP A 82 -7.78 -1.13 20.74
N TRP A 83 -6.45 -0.97 20.63
CA TRP A 83 -5.52 -1.30 21.72
C TRP A 83 -5.68 -0.34 22.90
N ASP A 84 -5.72 -0.90 24.11
CA ASP A 84 -5.53 -0.20 25.37
C ASP A 84 -4.78 -1.11 26.35
N GLU A 85 -4.15 -0.56 27.40
CA GLU A 85 -3.33 -1.35 28.33
C GLU A 85 -4.11 -2.45 29.06
N THR A 86 -5.39 -2.21 29.39
CA THR A 86 -6.23 -3.21 30.08
C THR A 86 -6.54 -4.38 29.15
N LYS A 87 -6.89 -4.08 27.90
CA LYS A 87 -7.15 -5.05 26.84
C LYS A 87 -5.89 -5.84 26.48
N GLY A 88 -4.77 -5.15 26.35
CA GLY A 88 -3.46 -5.71 26.08
C GLY A 88 -3.02 -6.71 27.16
N ASP A 89 -3.20 -6.36 28.43
CA ASP A 89 -2.89 -7.25 29.55
C ASP A 89 -3.74 -8.51 29.57
N ARG A 90 -5.06 -8.37 29.39
CA ARG A 90 -5.97 -9.51 29.27
C ARG A 90 -5.58 -10.43 28.11
N TRP A 91 -5.21 -9.88 26.96
CA TRP A 91 -4.81 -10.67 25.80
C TRP A 91 -3.48 -11.40 25.99
N ARG A 92 -2.49 -10.75 26.62
CA ARG A 92 -1.23 -11.40 27.02
C ARG A 92 -1.50 -12.59 27.94
N GLU A 93 -2.36 -12.43 28.95
CA GLU A 93 -2.75 -13.52 29.85
C GLU A 93 -3.48 -14.65 29.14
N GLN A 94 -4.41 -14.32 28.22
CA GLN A 94 -5.13 -15.29 27.41
C GLN A 94 -4.16 -16.11 26.54
N GLN A 95 -3.24 -15.44 25.84
CA GLN A 95 -2.24 -16.12 25.00
C GLN A 95 -1.29 -16.98 25.83
N ARG A 96 -0.83 -16.48 26.99
CA ARG A 96 -0.01 -17.25 27.94
C ARG A 96 -0.74 -18.50 28.44
N ALA A 97 -2.02 -18.38 28.79
CA ALA A 97 -2.82 -19.53 29.22
C ALA A 97 -2.97 -20.58 28.11
N ILE A 98 -3.07 -20.16 26.85
CA ILE A 98 -3.15 -21.09 25.73
C ILE A 98 -1.79 -21.73 25.43
N GLN A 99 -0.69 -20.98 25.56
CA GLN A 99 0.68 -21.50 25.44
C GLN A 99 0.98 -22.58 26.49
N ARG A 100 0.60 -22.34 27.75
CA ARG A 100 0.73 -23.34 28.84
C ARG A 100 -0.07 -24.62 28.62
N ARG A 101 -1.21 -24.56 27.94
CA ARG A 101 -2.04 -25.75 27.63
C ARG A 101 -1.46 -26.61 26.50
N GLY A 102 -0.26 -26.28 25.98
CA GLY A 102 0.33 -26.95 24.81
C GLY A 102 -0.55 -26.87 23.55
N SER A 103 -1.57 -26.00 23.57
CA SER A 103 -2.69 -25.98 22.62
C SER A 103 -2.63 -24.77 21.68
N VAL A 104 -1.45 -24.15 21.49
CA VAL A 104 -1.30 -23.06 20.51
C VAL A 104 -1.55 -23.54 19.07
N SER A 105 -1.49 -24.85 18.85
CA SER A 105 -2.03 -25.54 17.66
C SER A 105 -3.57 -25.40 17.50
N ARG A 106 -4.28 -24.73 18.42
CA ARG A 106 -5.66 -24.26 18.25
C ARG A 106 -5.77 -22.74 18.00
N ILE A 107 -4.75 -21.93 18.28
CA ILE A 107 -4.78 -20.47 17.96
C ILE A 107 -4.26 -20.23 16.54
N GLN A 108 -3.32 -21.06 16.06
CA GLN A 108 -3.16 -21.29 14.64
C GLN A 108 -4.40 -22.07 14.19
N GLY A 109 -5.39 -21.38 13.63
CA GLY A 109 -6.70 -21.93 13.24
C GLY A 109 -6.67 -23.06 12.19
N ILE A 110 -5.50 -23.62 11.87
CA ILE A 110 -5.33 -24.78 11.03
C ILE A 110 -4.39 -25.74 11.76
N ARG A 111 -4.97 -26.69 12.52
CA ARG A 111 -4.29 -27.97 12.74
C ARG A 111 -3.97 -28.54 11.35
N GLY A 112 -2.70 -28.66 10.99
CA GLY A 112 -2.31 -29.30 9.75
C GLY A 112 -2.49 -28.41 8.53
N VAL A 113 -1.68 -27.36 8.40
CA VAL A 113 -1.35 -26.83 7.08
C VAL A 113 -0.63 -27.97 6.34
N THR A 114 -1.41 -28.75 5.61
CA THR A 114 -0.93 -29.85 4.78
C THR A 114 -0.53 -29.29 3.42
N ALA A 115 0.35 -30.00 2.71
CA ALA A 115 0.88 -29.53 1.43
C ALA A 115 -0.22 -29.25 0.39
N ASP A 116 -1.39 -29.89 0.49
CA ASP A 116 -2.54 -29.66 -0.38
C ASP A 116 -3.28 -28.34 -0.14
N LEU A 117 -3.12 -27.70 1.01
CA LEU A 117 -3.69 -26.38 1.30
C LEU A 117 -2.82 -25.22 0.81
N LEU A 118 -1.57 -25.50 0.43
CA LEU A 118 -0.59 -24.49 0.05
C LEU A 118 -0.51 -24.27 -1.46
N GLY A 119 -0.39 -23.01 -1.87
CA GLY A 119 -0.05 -22.59 -3.21
C GLY A 119 1.45 -22.75 -3.49
N SER A 120 1.86 -22.47 -4.73
CA SER A 120 3.27 -22.51 -5.15
C SER A 120 4.13 -21.42 -4.50
N ASP A 121 3.50 -20.37 -3.98
CA ASP A 121 4.11 -19.29 -3.20
C ASP A 121 4.28 -19.65 -1.72
N GLY A 122 3.81 -20.83 -1.29
CA GLY A 122 3.82 -21.24 0.12
C GLY A 122 2.74 -20.56 0.97
N LEU A 123 1.81 -19.81 0.39
CA LEU A 123 0.66 -19.28 1.12
C LEU A 123 -0.54 -20.21 1.00
N LEU A 124 -1.60 -19.97 1.78
CA LEU A 124 -2.84 -20.71 1.58
C LEU A 124 -3.37 -20.46 0.17
N LYS A 125 -3.88 -21.52 -0.49
CA LYS A 125 -4.45 -21.42 -1.83
C LYS A 125 -5.54 -20.36 -1.90
N THR A 126 -5.55 -19.64 -3.01
CA THR A 126 -6.59 -18.66 -3.34
C THR A 126 -7.99 -19.26 -3.19
N GLY A 127 -8.90 -18.50 -2.58
CA GLY A 127 -10.27 -18.92 -2.31
C GLY A 127 -10.50 -19.67 -1.00
N LEU A 128 -9.45 -20.10 -0.29
CA LEU A 128 -9.57 -20.72 1.05
C LEU A 128 -9.94 -19.72 2.14
N LEU A 129 -9.36 -18.52 2.10
CA LEU A 129 -9.70 -17.42 2.99
C LEU A 129 -10.55 -16.42 2.22
N GLN A 130 -11.85 -16.41 2.51
CA GLN A 130 -12.81 -15.49 1.91
C GLN A 130 -13.10 -14.35 2.90
N PRO A 131 -12.66 -13.10 2.62
CA PRO A 131 -12.96 -11.95 3.46
C PRO A 131 -14.47 -11.75 3.68
N GLY A 132 -14.87 -11.20 4.82
CA GLY A 132 -16.27 -10.99 5.19
C GLY A 132 -17.04 -12.23 5.68
N THR A 133 -16.48 -13.43 5.59
CA THR A 133 -17.10 -14.64 6.18
C THR A 133 -16.77 -14.75 7.68
N THR A 134 -17.71 -15.28 8.48
CA THR A 134 -17.53 -15.45 9.94
C THR A 134 -16.24 -16.19 10.30
N GLN A 135 -15.88 -17.21 9.53
CA GLN A 135 -14.65 -18.00 9.76
C GLN A 135 -13.39 -17.16 9.54
N THR A 136 -13.30 -16.43 8.41
CA THR A 136 -12.16 -15.56 8.11
C THR A 136 -12.09 -14.39 9.10
N THR A 137 -13.21 -13.79 9.49
CA THR A 137 -13.25 -12.73 10.51
C THR A 137 -12.68 -13.21 11.86
N GLN A 138 -13.04 -14.42 12.31
CA GLN A 138 -12.48 -15.00 13.53
C GLN A 138 -10.98 -15.29 13.41
N LEU A 139 -10.52 -15.76 12.25
CA LEU A 139 -9.10 -15.96 11.98
C LEU A 139 -8.33 -14.63 12.01
N ASN A 140 -8.83 -13.61 11.30
CA ASN A 140 -8.24 -12.27 11.27
C ASN A 140 -8.14 -11.69 12.68
N GLN A 141 -9.20 -11.84 13.48
CA GLN A 141 -9.18 -11.38 14.88
C GLN A 141 -8.12 -12.10 15.73
N SER A 142 -7.94 -13.41 15.53
CA SER A 142 -6.88 -14.16 16.20
C SER A 142 -5.49 -13.66 15.82
N VAL A 143 -5.24 -13.46 14.52
CA VAL A 143 -3.96 -12.97 14.00
C VAL A 143 -3.69 -11.53 14.46
N ALA A 144 -4.68 -10.64 14.37
CA ALA A 144 -4.58 -9.25 14.81
C ALA A 144 -4.25 -9.15 16.30
N GLN A 145 -4.88 -9.97 17.15
CA GLN A 145 -4.59 -10.02 18.59
C GLN A 145 -3.18 -10.52 18.90
N GLN A 146 -2.70 -11.56 18.19
CA GLN A 146 -1.32 -12.05 18.33
C GLN A 146 -0.31 -10.99 17.91
N PHE A 147 -0.55 -10.38 16.75
CA PHE A 147 0.30 -9.31 16.23
C PHE A 147 0.35 -8.12 17.18
N ALA A 148 -0.80 -7.67 17.69
CA ALA A 148 -0.87 -6.56 18.62
C ALA A 148 -0.10 -6.82 19.93
N VAL A 149 -0.24 -8.03 20.50
CA VAL A 149 0.55 -8.44 21.69
C VAL A 149 2.05 -8.48 21.39
N PHE A 150 2.43 -8.95 20.20
CA PHE A 150 3.83 -9.00 19.78
C PHE A 150 4.42 -7.60 19.56
N SER A 151 3.70 -6.69 18.89
CA SER A 151 4.17 -5.37 18.49
C SER A 151 4.13 -4.34 19.63
N HIS A 152 3.21 -4.48 20.60
CA HIS A 152 3.14 -3.64 21.78
C HIS A 152 3.96 -4.25 22.93
N MET A 153 5.28 -4.33 22.72
CA MET A 153 6.22 -4.69 23.78
C MET A 153 6.23 -3.62 24.87
N PRO A 154 6.13 -3.97 26.16
CA PRO A 154 6.22 -3.00 27.25
C PRO A 154 7.54 -2.21 27.19
N ALA A 155 7.45 -0.88 27.34
CA ALA A 155 8.63 -0.03 27.46
C ALA A 155 9.27 -0.18 28.86
N GLY A 156 10.60 -0.11 28.91
CA GLY A 156 11.37 -0.05 30.15
C GLY A 156 12.35 1.13 30.14
N ALA A 157 13.18 1.25 31.17
CA ALA A 157 14.20 2.29 31.23
C ALA A 157 15.37 1.95 30.27
N PRO A 158 15.98 2.95 29.59
CA PRO A 158 17.19 2.72 28.80
C PRO A 158 18.31 2.15 29.67
N VAL A 159 18.98 1.10 29.18
CA VAL A 159 20.17 0.55 29.83
C VAL A 159 21.38 1.29 29.27
N THR A 160 21.99 2.18 30.07
CA THR A 160 23.22 2.89 29.75
C THR A 160 24.41 2.28 30.49
N ARG A 161 25.65 2.53 30.03
CA ARG A 161 26.87 2.10 30.73
C ARG A 161 26.90 2.56 32.19
N GLU A 162 26.39 3.76 32.47
CA GLU A 162 26.30 4.36 33.80
C GLU A 162 25.29 3.64 34.71
N SER A 163 24.28 2.99 34.11
CA SER A 163 23.26 2.20 34.83
C SER A 163 23.64 0.74 35.03
N LEU A 164 24.74 0.27 34.42
CA LEU A 164 25.22 -1.11 34.53
C LEU A 164 26.08 -1.26 35.78
N ASP A 165 25.72 -2.20 36.68
CA ASP A 165 26.67 -2.67 37.69
C ASP A 165 27.72 -3.57 37.03
N GLU A 166 28.85 -2.97 36.65
CA GLU A 166 29.99 -3.67 36.03
C GLU A 166 30.48 -4.88 36.84
N ARG A 167 30.20 -4.96 38.15
CA ARG A 167 30.60 -6.09 39.02
C ARG A 167 29.68 -7.30 38.92
N THR A 168 28.47 -7.14 38.40
CA THR A 168 27.46 -8.20 38.27
C THR A 168 27.01 -8.42 36.83
N VAL A 169 27.50 -7.64 35.87
CA VAL A 169 27.03 -7.64 34.48
C VAL A 169 27.35 -8.92 33.72
N LEU A 170 28.53 -9.52 33.94
CA LEU A 170 28.98 -10.73 33.26
C LEU A 170 29.77 -11.64 34.22
N ASP A 171 29.47 -12.95 34.21
CA ASP A 171 30.29 -14.02 34.77
C ASP A 171 31.18 -14.72 33.71
N PHE A 172 32.12 -15.58 34.15
CA PHE A 172 33.16 -16.16 33.28
C PHE A 172 32.55 -16.99 32.15
N HIS A 173 31.51 -17.75 32.46
CA HIS A 173 30.80 -18.57 31.49
C HIS A 173 30.03 -17.68 30.52
N GLN A 174 29.40 -16.59 31.00
CA GLN A 174 28.70 -15.63 30.15
C GLN A 174 29.66 -14.91 29.19
N ALA A 175 30.84 -14.47 29.65
CA ALA A 175 31.86 -13.84 28.83
C ALA A 175 32.42 -14.78 27.75
N ILE A 176 32.68 -16.04 28.10
CA ILE A 176 33.10 -17.06 27.12
C ILE A 176 31.96 -17.40 26.16
N THR A 177 30.72 -17.49 26.65
CA THR A 177 29.53 -17.75 25.83
C THR A 177 29.28 -16.63 24.82
N ALA A 178 29.57 -15.38 25.17
CA ALA A 178 29.49 -14.25 24.24
C ALA A 178 30.44 -14.39 23.03
N LEU A 179 31.51 -15.17 23.16
CA LEU A 179 32.42 -15.47 22.04
C LEU A 179 31.88 -16.52 21.06
N ASN A 180 30.76 -17.19 21.37
CA ASN A 180 30.18 -18.25 20.52
C ASN A 180 29.73 -17.77 19.13
N VAL A 181 29.66 -16.46 18.91
CA VAL A 181 29.35 -15.85 17.60
C VAL A 181 30.61 -15.68 16.74
N TYR A 182 31.81 -15.98 17.26
CA TYR A 182 33.10 -15.75 16.61
C TYR A 182 33.96 -17.03 16.53
N PRO A 183 33.60 -18.03 15.71
CA PRO A 183 34.26 -19.35 15.71
C PRO A 183 35.77 -19.31 15.43
N LEU A 184 36.23 -18.44 14.53
CA LEU A 184 37.66 -18.30 14.24
C LEU A 184 38.42 -17.68 15.42
N LEU A 185 37.81 -16.73 16.12
CA LEU A 185 38.38 -16.17 17.34
C LEU A 185 38.42 -17.22 18.47
N GLN A 186 37.40 -18.08 18.57
CA GLN A 186 37.41 -19.18 19.55
C GLN A 186 38.54 -20.18 19.31
N ARG A 187 38.79 -20.55 18.04
CA ARG A 187 39.95 -21.38 17.67
C ARG A 187 41.26 -20.70 18.01
N GLN A 188 41.38 -19.41 17.69
CA GLN A 188 42.58 -18.63 18.02
C GLN A 188 42.83 -18.51 19.53
N LEU A 189 41.76 -18.51 20.34
CA LEU A 189 41.82 -18.54 21.80
C LEU A 189 42.02 -19.96 22.38
N GLY A 190 41.95 -21.02 21.57
CA GLY A 190 42.02 -22.40 22.03
C GLY A 190 40.78 -22.88 22.78
N LEU A 191 39.63 -22.20 22.61
CA LEU A 191 38.34 -22.61 23.16
C LEU A 191 37.67 -23.70 22.33
N VAL A 192 37.98 -23.73 21.03
CA VAL A 192 37.57 -24.75 20.07
C VAL A 192 38.84 -25.34 19.48
N PHE A 193 38.92 -26.67 19.42
CA PHE A 193 40.01 -27.39 18.77
C PHE A 193 39.44 -28.60 18.03
N ASP A 194 40.05 -28.92 16.90
CA ASP A 194 39.58 -29.98 16.01
C ASP A 194 40.37 -31.28 16.30
N LEU A 195 39.69 -32.43 16.24
CA LEU A 195 40.30 -33.76 16.43
C LEU A 195 40.29 -34.53 15.11
N GLU A 196 41.45 -34.98 14.66
CA GLU A 196 41.57 -35.85 13.49
C GLU A 196 41.50 -37.32 13.91
N LEU A 197 40.56 -38.06 13.33
CA LEU A 197 40.32 -39.48 13.61
C LEU A 197 40.48 -40.31 12.33
N PRO A 198 41.08 -41.52 12.39
CA PRO A 198 41.10 -42.43 11.25
C PRO A 198 39.68 -42.77 10.76
N GLN A 199 39.48 -42.90 9.45
CA GLN A 199 38.14 -43.11 8.89
C GLN A 199 37.45 -44.39 9.41
N GLU A 200 38.24 -45.42 9.69
CA GLU A 200 37.81 -46.70 10.26
C GLU A 200 37.45 -46.63 11.75
N PHE A 201 37.83 -45.56 12.45
CA PHE A 201 37.47 -45.35 13.85
C PHE A 201 35.95 -45.18 14.01
N VAL A 202 35.31 -44.47 13.07
CA VAL A 202 33.88 -44.23 13.08
C VAL A 202 33.18 -45.38 12.35
N ALA A 203 32.40 -46.19 13.08
CA ALA A 203 31.67 -47.32 12.50
C ALA A 203 30.62 -46.85 11.47
N LEU A 204 30.35 -47.68 10.46
CA LEU A 204 29.23 -47.43 9.54
C LEU A 204 27.91 -47.69 10.26
N THR A 205 26.95 -46.77 10.08
CA THR A 205 25.58 -46.90 10.57
C THR A 205 24.72 -47.70 9.60
N SER A 206 23.86 -48.58 10.12
CA SER A 206 22.94 -49.40 9.32
C SER A 206 21.57 -48.74 9.20
N GLY A 207 21.14 -48.39 7.97
CA GLY A 207 19.80 -47.87 7.72
C GLY A 207 19.53 -46.56 8.49
N SER A 208 18.48 -46.57 9.32
CA SER A 208 18.02 -45.41 10.12
C SER A 208 18.51 -45.41 11.57
N THR A 209 19.42 -46.32 11.96
CA THR A 209 19.91 -46.42 13.33
C THR A 209 21.19 -45.59 13.49
N PRO A 210 21.19 -44.51 14.29
CA PRO A 210 22.38 -43.69 14.49
C PRO A 210 23.42 -44.40 15.38
N GLY A 211 24.70 -44.09 15.16
CA GLY A 211 25.78 -44.41 16.09
C GLY A 211 25.97 -43.28 17.10
N THR A 212 26.77 -43.48 18.15
CA THR A 212 27.13 -42.42 19.11
C THR A 212 28.65 -42.26 19.27
N LEU A 213 29.09 -41.02 19.50
CA LEU A 213 30.47 -40.65 19.85
C LEU A 213 30.48 -39.84 21.13
N SER A 214 31.47 -40.04 21.98
CA SER A 214 31.67 -39.26 23.19
C SER A 214 33.16 -39.02 23.44
N VAL A 215 33.48 -37.87 24.04
CA VAL A 215 34.81 -37.59 24.56
C VAL A 215 34.79 -37.98 26.04
N VAL A 216 35.50 -39.04 26.39
CA VAL A 216 35.52 -39.58 27.76
C VAL A 216 36.63 -38.99 28.63
N GLN A 217 37.71 -38.51 28.01
CA GLN A 217 38.85 -37.88 28.67
C GLN A 217 39.59 -36.99 27.65
N ALA A 218 40.14 -35.87 28.12
CA ALA A 218 41.04 -35.02 27.35
C ALA A 218 42.19 -34.53 28.26
N ASP A 219 43.45 -34.71 27.85
CA ASP A 219 44.65 -34.35 28.60
C ASP A 219 45.47 -33.28 27.87
N GLY A 220 44.90 -32.08 27.72
CA GLY A 220 45.55 -30.95 27.05
C GLY A 220 46.72 -30.29 27.81
N GLY A 221 47.37 -30.98 28.76
CA GLY A 221 48.43 -30.41 29.60
C GLY A 221 47.96 -29.34 30.59
N TRP A 222 46.67 -29.36 30.96
CA TRP A 222 46.06 -28.40 31.88
C TRP A 222 46.70 -28.45 33.28
N GLN A 223 46.95 -27.29 33.88
CA GLN A 223 47.53 -27.19 35.24
C GLN A 223 46.52 -27.45 36.36
N ILE A 224 45.23 -27.54 36.02
CA ILE A 224 44.12 -27.75 36.95
C ILE A 224 43.44 -29.06 36.57
N PRO A 225 43.17 -29.98 37.52
CA PRO A 225 42.38 -31.18 37.25
C PRO A 225 41.01 -30.81 36.67
N THR A 226 40.69 -31.37 35.50
CA THR A 226 39.43 -31.10 34.80
C THR A 226 38.46 -32.27 34.96
N THR A 227 37.21 -31.99 35.32
CA THR A 227 36.11 -32.95 35.26
C THR A 227 35.39 -32.77 33.92
N LEU A 228 35.30 -33.84 33.11
CA LEU A 228 34.56 -33.82 31.85
C LEU A 228 33.30 -34.69 32.00
N PRO A 229 32.09 -34.11 31.92
CA PRO A 229 30.87 -34.92 31.84
C PRO A 229 30.87 -35.70 30.52
N VAL A 230 30.59 -37.01 30.58
CA VAL A 230 30.49 -37.84 29.38
C VAL A 230 29.17 -37.53 28.68
N THR A 231 29.26 -36.81 27.57
CA THR A 231 28.12 -36.48 26.70
C THR A 231 28.22 -37.25 25.38
N GLU A 232 27.15 -37.93 24.99
CA GLU A 232 27.07 -38.67 23.73
C GLU A 232 26.47 -37.79 22.63
N THR A 233 27.06 -37.81 21.44
CA THR A 233 26.53 -37.20 20.22
C THR A 233 26.18 -38.29 19.23
N ALA A 234 24.97 -38.27 18.70
CA ALA A 234 24.51 -39.20 17.69
C ALA A 234 24.99 -38.79 16.30
N TYR A 235 25.45 -39.75 15.50
CA TYR A 235 25.92 -39.55 14.13
C TYR A 235 25.31 -40.54 13.14
N LEU A 236 25.30 -40.15 11.87
CA LEU A 236 25.06 -41.01 10.72
C LEU A 236 26.35 -41.13 9.92
N HIS A 237 26.76 -42.36 9.62
CA HIS A 237 27.92 -42.66 8.80
C HIS A 237 27.56 -43.77 7.80
N SER A 238 27.22 -43.40 6.56
CA SER A 238 26.74 -44.37 5.57
C SER A 238 27.40 -44.17 4.21
N GLY A 239 27.51 -45.27 3.45
CA GLY A 239 27.90 -45.21 2.04
C GLY A 239 26.74 -44.72 1.17
N VAL A 240 27.03 -43.83 0.23
CA VAL A 240 26.11 -43.36 -0.80
C VAL A 240 26.53 -43.86 -2.18
N ALA A 241 25.61 -43.78 -3.15
CA ALA A 241 25.87 -44.17 -4.53
C ALA A 241 27.13 -43.47 -5.08
N GLY A 242 27.95 -44.19 -5.86
CA GLY A 242 29.22 -43.65 -6.39
C GLY A 242 30.42 -43.79 -5.45
N GLY A 243 30.30 -44.52 -4.33
CA GLY A 243 31.43 -44.82 -3.44
C GLY A 243 31.77 -43.72 -2.43
N GLN A 244 30.96 -42.66 -2.37
CA GLN A 244 31.07 -41.61 -1.37
C GLN A 244 30.53 -42.09 -0.01
N ARG A 245 30.92 -41.40 1.07
CA ARG A 245 30.35 -41.61 2.41
C ARG A 245 29.80 -40.30 2.94
N ILE A 246 28.67 -40.37 3.63
CA ILE A 246 28.12 -39.25 4.39
C ILE A 246 28.47 -39.49 5.85
N PHE A 247 29.06 -38.49 6.50
CA PHE A 247 29.26 -38.45 7.95
C PHE A 247 28.71 -37.13 8.49
N LEU A 248 27.61 -37.19 9.23
CA LEU A 248 26.89 -36.02 9.76
C LEU A 248 26.34 -36.34 11.15
N THR A 249 26.02 -35.31 11.93
CA THR A 249 25.21 -35.46 13.14
C THR A 249 23.84 -36.03 12.79
N ALA A 250 23.34 -36.98 13.58
CA ALA A 250 22.06 -37.63 13.31
C ALA A 250 20.89 -36.68 13.67
N PRO A 251 19.84 -36.60 12.83
CA PRO A 251 18.61 -35.90 13.18
C PRO A 251 17.99 -36.47 14.46
N ARG A 252 17.48 -35.61 15.33
CA ARG A 252 16.85 -35.98 16.61
C ARG A 252 15.68 -36.94 16.43
N ALA A 253 14.95 -36.84 15.33
CA ALA A 253 13.86 -37.75 15.00
C ALA A 253 14.30 -39.22 14.92
N LEU A 254 15.57 -39.51 14.62
CA LEU A 254 16.11 -40.88 14.63
C LEU A 254 16.48 -41.37 16.03
N ILE A 255 16.58 -40.48 17.02
CA ILE A 255 16.93 -40.78 18.40
C ILE A 255 15.67 -40.98 19.23
N THR A 256 14.71 -40.05 19.13
CA THR A 256 13.52 -40.01 19.99
C THR A 256 12.24 -40.40 19.24
N GLY A 257 12.29 -40.61 17.92
CA GLY A 257 11.11 -40.81 17.07
C GLY A 257 10.32 -39.53 16.75
N ASN A 258 10.77 -38.37 17.25
CA ASN A 258 10.11 -37.08 17.04
C ASN A 258 11.11 -35.92 17.01
N GLY A 259 10.88 -34.91 16.18
CA GLY A 259 11.73 -33.72 16.07
C GLY A 259 10.93 -32.50 15.63
N PRO A 260 11.31 -31.27 16.08
CA PRO A 260 10.58 -30.05 15.75
C PRO A 260 10.74 -29.73 14.27
N PHE A 261 11.89 -30.09 13.70
CA PHE A 261 12.26 -30.08 12.28
C PHE A 261 13.38 -31.11 12.10
N SER A 262 13.78 -31.38 10.86
CA SER A 262 14.87 -32.31 10.55
C SER A 262 16.12 -31.54 10.16
N VAL A 263 17.25 -31.85 10.80
CA VAL A 263 18.58 -31.34 10.43
C VAL A 263 19.46 -32.47 9.94
N LEU A 264 20.02 -32.32 8.73
CA LEU A 264 21.00 -33.23 8.16
C LEU A 264 22.05 -32.43 7.38
N GLY A 265 22.96 -31.75 8.09
CA GLY A 265 23.92 -30.80 7.52
C GLY A 265 23.30 -29.49 7.00
N LEU A 266 22.10 -29.57 6.42
CA LEU A 266 21.19 -28.46 6.14
C LEU A 266 19.95 -28.57 7.04
N LEU A 267 19.31 -27.43 7.30
CA LEU A 267 17.97 -27.38 7.83
C LEU A 267 16.98 -27.77 6.72
N ALA A 268 16.11 -28.74 7.00
CA ALA A 268 15.04 -29.12 6.08
C ALA A 268 13.97 -28.02 6.00
N LEU A 269 13.97 -27.23 4.92
CA LEU A 269 12.99 -26.17 4.68
C LEU A 269 11.66 -26.73 4.13
N ASP A 270 11.01 -27.61 4.89
CA ASP A 270 9.71 -28.20 4.54
C ASP A 270 8.65 -27.10 4.28
N PRO A 271 8.03 -27.01 3.08
CA PRO A 271 7.05 -25.99 2.74
C PRO A 271 5.83 -25.91 3.67
N THR A 272 5.49 -26.99 4.38
CA THR A 272 4.40 -27.03 5.37
C THR A 272 4.75 -26.31 6.69
N ARG A 273 6.03 -25.98 6.89
CA ARG A 273 6.57 -25.35 8.10
C ARG A 273 7.36 -24.08 7.82
N PHE A 274 7.97 -23.98 6.65
CA PHE A 274 8.75 -22.85 6.20
C PHE A 274 8.09 -22.19 4.99
N GLY A 275 8.33 -20.90 4.83
CA GLY A 275 7.85 -20.15 3.67
C GLY A 275 8.71 -18.93 3.40
N LEU A 276 8.46 -18.31 2.24
CA LEU A 276 9.14 -17.10 1.80
C LEU A 276 8.12 -15.97 1.70
N ALA A 277 8.32 -14.90 2.47
CA ALA A 277 7.50 -13.70 2.40
C ALA A 277 8.29 -12.58 1.73
N GLN A 278 7.74 -12.01 0.66
CA GLN A 278 8.36 -10.88 -0.05
C GLN A 278 7.75 -9.52 0.25
N VAL A 279 6.59 -9.53 0.89
CA VAL A 279 5.89 -8.35 1.40
C VAL A 279 6.41 -8.03 2.80
N ASP A 280 6.53 -6.75 3.13
CA ASP A 280 6.67 -6.28 4.50
C ASP A 280 5.38 -6.56 5.29
N VAL A 281 5.30 -7.75 5.90
CA VAL A 281 4.09 -8.26 6.55
C VAL A 281 3.69 -7.40 7.73
N ASP A 282 4.63 -7.04 8.61
CA ASP A 282 4.41 -6.19 9.78
C ASP A 282 3.85 -4.82 9.36
N GLY A 283 4.45 -4.19 8.34
CA GLY A 283 3.96 -2.93 7.78
C GLY A 283 2.56 -3.05 7.16
N GLY A 284 2.29 -4.15 6.44
CA GLY A 284 0.97 -4.46 5.90
C GLY A 284 -0.09 -4.66 7.00
N LEU A 285 0.27 -5.34 8.09
CA LEU A 285 -0.60 -5.56 9.24
C LEU A 285 -0.93 -4.26 9.96
N HIS A 286 0.06 -3.43 10.28
CA HIS A 286 -0.19 -2.11 10.90
C HIS A 286 -1.14 -1.26 10.06
N LYS A 287 -0.91 -1.18 8.74
CA LYS A 287 -1.79 -0.44 7.82
C LYS A 287 -3.22 -1.01 7.78
N THR A 288 -3.35 -2.33 7.82
CA THR A 288 -4.66 -3.00 7.77
C THR A 288 -5.45 -2.81 9.06
N VAL A 289 -4.79 -2.87 10.21
CA VAL A 289 -5.39 -2.57 11.52
C VAL A 289 -5.91 -1.13 11.55
N ILE A 290 -5.07 -0.16 11.17
CA ILE A 290 -5.46 1.27 11.14
C ILE A 290 -6.63 1.49 10.18
N LEU A 291 -6.61 0.87 9.00
CA LEU A 291 -7.69 0.96 8.03
C LEU A 291 -9.00 0.35 8.58
N ALA A 292 -8.92 -0.80 9.25
CA ALA A 292 -10.07 -1.46 9.85
C ALA A 292 -10.70 -0.63 10.97
N GLU A 293 -9.88 -0.01 11.83
CA GLU A 293 -10.36 0.88 12.89
C GLU A 293 -11.01 2.13 12.28
N THR A 294 -10.36 2.77 11.30
CA THR A 294 -10.89 3.96 10.63
C THR A 294 -12.20 3.67 9.89
N ALA A 295 -12.29 2.54 9.19
CA ALA A 295 -13.50 2.16 8.45
C ALA A 295 -14.71 1.88 9.36
N HIS A 296 -14.46 1.46 10.61
CA HIS A 296 -15.49 1.13 11.60
C HIS A 296 -15.82 2.27 12.57
N GLN A 297 -15.04 3.35 12.59
CA GLN A 297 -15.37 4.54 13.37
C GLN A 297 -16.59 5.25 12.76
N VAL A 298 -17.67 5.37 13.56
CA VAL A 298 -18.82 6.22 13.24
C VAL A 298 -18.59 7.58 13.90
N THR A 299 -18.01 8.53 13.16
CA THR A 299 -17.87 9.90 13.67
C THR A 299 -19.20 10.66 13.56
N ALA A 300 -19.56 11.44 14.57
CA ALA A 300 -20.79 12.26 14.57
C ALA A 300 -20.80 13.37 13.50
N GLN A 301 -19.64 13.69 12.92
CA GLN A 301 -19.46 14.68 11.86
C GLN A 301 -19.24 14.08 10.48
N GLY A 302 -19.12 12.75 10.36
CA GLY A 302 -18.72 12.08 9.11
C GLY A 302 -17.33 12.52 8.61
N PRO A 303 -16.71 11.79 7.67
CA PRO A 303 -15.61 12.35 6.89
C PRO A 303 -16.12 13.54 6.06
N ALA A 304 -15.22 14.47 5.71
CA ALA A 304 -15.55 15.52 4.75
C ALA A 304 -16.07 14.89 3.43
N PRO A 305 -17.09 15.50 2.78
CA PRO A 305 -17.62 14.97 1.53
C PRO A 305 -16.53 14.89 0.47
N ILE A 306 -16.43 13.72 -0.16
CA ILE A 306 -15.42 13.43 -1.18
C ILE A 306 -15.82 14.11 -2.48
N GLN A 307 -14.84 14.65 -3.21
CA GLN A 307 -15.08 15.19 -4.54
C GLN A 307 -15.09 14.04 -5.57
N HIS A 308 -16.20 13.88 -6.28
CA HIS A 308 -16.38 12.92 -7.39
C HIS A 308 -16.20 11.41 -7.05
N PRO A 309 -16.89 10.88 -6.01
CA PRO A 309 -16.84 9.45 -5.68
C PRO A 309 -17.34 8.54 -6.82
N GLU A 310 -18.18 9.06 -7.73
CA GLU A 310 -18.61 8.38 -8.96
C GLU A 310 -17.48 8.15 -9.98
N VAL A 311 -16.36 8.87 -9.84
CA VAL A 311 -15.16 8.72 -10.67
C VAL A 311 -14.11 7.87 -9.95
N PHE A 312 -13.81 8.21 -8.70
CA PHE A 312 -12.89 7.48 -7.83
C PHE A 312 -13.16 7.82 -6.36
N ASP A 313 -13.42 6.81 -5.54
CA ASP A 313 -13.61 6.96 -4.10
C ASP A 313 -12.34 6.53 -3.33
N PRO A 314 -11.51 7.48 -2.84
CA PRO A 314 -10.32 7.14 -2.05
C PRO A 314 -10.65 6.48 -0.70
N ASN A 315 -11.86 6.66 -0.16
CA ASN A 315 -12.30 6.01 1.08
C ASN A 315 -12.78 4.56 0.86
N ALA A 316 -12.83 4.10 -0.39
CA ALA A 316 -13.11 2.72 -0.77
C ALA A 316 -11.87 2.02 -1.34
N THR A 317 -10.69 2.30 -0.79
CA THR A 317 -9.41 1.71 -1.21
C THR A 317 -8.68 0.99 -0.07
N LEU A 318 -7.76 0.11 -0.44
CA LEU A 318 -6.82 -0.50 0.51
C LEU A 318 -5.54 0.33 0.59
N ALA A 319 -4.85 0.24 1.73
CA ALA A 319 -3.51 0.77 1.87
C ALA A 319 -2.54 0.09 0.86
N SER A 320 -1.40 0.72 0.57
CA SER A 320 -0.39 0.11 -0.29
C SER A 320 0.49 -0.89 0.49
N LEU A 321 0.84 -2.00 -0.15
CA LEU A 321 1.87 -2.93 0.35
C LEU A 321 3.27 -2.45 -0.06
N ARG A 322 4.28 -2.97 0.64
CA ARG A 322 5.71 -2.69 0.38
C ARG A 322 6.45 -3.99 0.15
N SER A 323 7.35 -4.02 -0.83
CA SER A 323 8.31 -5.11 -1.04
C SER A 323 9.43 -5.02 0.00
N GLY A 324 9.57 -6.07 0.81
CA GLY A 324 10.54 -6.12 1.90
C GLY A 324 11.89 -6.75 1.53
N GLY A 325 12.00 -7.42 0.40
CA GLY A 325 13.08 -8.40 0.19
C GLY A 325 12.50 -9.80 0.29
N ILE A 326 13.26 -10.81 0.68
CA ILE A 326 12.74 -12.18 0.87
C ILE A 326 13.03 -12.62 2.30
N SER A 327 11.97 -12.76 3.09
CA SER A 327 12.00 -13.25 4.47
C SER A 327 11.74 -14.76 4.50
N LEU A 328 12.71 -15.54 4.97
CA LEU A 328 12.51 -16.94 5.33
C LEU A 328 11.86 -16.99 6.71
N TYR A 329 10.65 -17.54 6.82
CA TYR A 329 9.93 -17.69 8.09
C TYR A 329 9.67 -19.15 8.43
N SER A 330 9.46 -19.41 9.72
CA SER A 330 9.15 -20.73 10.27
C SER A 330 7.92 -20.66 11.16
N ASP A 331 6.89 -21.44 10.81
CA ASP A 331 5.65 -21.50 11.57
C ASP A 331 5.86 -22.14 12.94
N GLY A 332 5.30 -21.54 13.99
CA GLY A 332 5.35 -22.08 15.35
C GLY A 332 6.73 -22.02 15.99
N ARG A 333 7.57 -21.08 15.56
CA ARG A 333 8.95 -20.90 16.08
C ARG A 333 9.00 -20.70 17.59
N ALA A 334 8.07 -19.92 18.16
CA ALA A 334 7.96 -19.70 19.61
C ALA A 334 7.71 -21.00 20.41
N LEU A 335 6.90 -21.92 19.87
CA LEU A 335 6.65 -23.22 20.52
C LEU A 335 7.86 -24.13 20.42
N SER A 336 8.55 -24.09 19.28
CA SER A 336 9.79 -24.84 19.09
C SER A 336 10.85 -24.39 20.10
N LEU A 337 10.98 -23.08 20.34
CA LEU A 337 11.89 -22.54 21.35
C LEU A 337 11.51 -22.95 22.78
N LEU A 338 10.22 -22.94 23.13
CA LEU A 338 9.76 -23.43 24.44
C LEU A 338 10.10 -24.91 24.66
N GLY A 339 9.93 -25.74 23.62
CA GLY A 339 10.37 -27.14 23.65
C GLY A 339 11.88 -27.25 23.89
N SER A 340 12.68 -26.42 23.22
CA SER A 340 14.13 -26.37 23.44
C SER A 340 14.52 -25.92 24.86
N PHE A 341 13.77 -25.01 25.49
CA PHE A 341 14.00 -24.66 26.90
C PHE A 341 13.70 -25.80 27.86
N GLN A 342 12.65 -26.58 27.60
CA GLN A 342 12.33 -27.77 28.38
C GLN A 342 13.42 -28.84 28.23
N ASP A 343 13.83 -29.13 27.00
CA ASP A 343 14.95 -30.05 26.72
C ASP A 343 16.22 -29.58 27.45
N ALA A 344 16.63 -28.31 27.27
CA ALA A 344 17.82 -27.75 27.90
C ALA A 344 17.78 -27.84 29.43
N LYS A 345 16.62 -27.59 30.03
CA LYS A 345 16.41 -27.76 31.48
C LYS A 345 16.68 -29.20 31.91
N GLU A 346 16.10 -30.19 31.23
CA GLU A 346 16.31 -31.61 31.57
C GLU A 346 17.77 -32.03 31.48
N PHE A 347 18.49 -31.57 30.44
CA PHE A 347 19.93 -31.81 30.30
C PHE A 347 20.74 -31.13 31.42
N ASN A 348 20.43 -29.88 31.75
CA ASN A 348 21.11 -29.13 32.80
C ASN A 348 20.87 -29.75 34.19
N ASP A 349 19.62 -30.14 34.49
CA ASP A 349 19.25 -30.80 35.75
C ASP A 349 19.97 -32.16 35.87
N ALA A 350 20.08 -32.93 34.79
CA ALA A 350 20.85 -34.17 34.76
C ALA A 350 22.35 -33.93 34.99
N LEU A 351 22.92 -32.89 34.36
CA LEU A 351 24.33 -32.51 34.50
C LEU A 351 24.67 -32.11 35.94
N VAL A 352 23.88 -31.20 36.53
CA VAL A 352 24.06 -30.75 37.92
C VAL A 352 23.82 -31.91 38.90
N GLY A 353 22.80 -32.72 38.64
CA GLY A 353 22.45 -33.89 39.45
C GLY A 353 23.40 -35.09 39.30
N HIS A 354 24.42 -34.99 38.44
CA HIS A 354 25.34 -36.08 38.07
C HIS A 354 24.58 -37.35 37.63
N GLN A 355 23.45 -37.17 36.95
CA GLN A 355 22.61 -38.24 36.40
C GLN A 355 23.02 -38.55 34.95
N PRO A 356 22.67 -39.74 34.42
CA PRO A 356 22.79 -40.01 33.00
C PRO A 356 22.06 -38.94 32.18
N MET A 357 22.68 -38.51 31.06
CA MET A 357 22.02 -37.58 30.14
C MET A 357 20.70 -38.19 29.63
N PRO A 358 19.62 -37.39 29.44
CA PRO A 358 18.32 -37.91 29.02
C PRO A 358 18.35 -38.70 27.70
N ARG A 359 19.24 -38.30 26.78
CA ARG A 359 19.50 -38.94 25.49
C ARG A 359 20.82 -38.45 24.90
N ALA A 360 21.30 -39.09 23.84
CA ALA A 360 22.37 -38.53 23.01
C ALA A 360 21.93 -37.22 22.34
N PHE A 361 22.87 -36.29 22.17
CA PHE A 361 22.67 -35.06 21.43
C PHE A 361 22.49 -35.37 19.94
N GLY A 362 21.38 -34.90 19.37
CA GLY A 362 21.13 -34.92 17.94
C GLY A 362 21.58 -33.61 17.28
N ALA A 363 21.46 -33.56 15.97
CA ALA A 363 21.86 -32.41 15.17
C ALA A 363 21.20 -31.10 15.65
N GLU A 364 19.91 -31.14 16.00
CA GLU A 364 19.10 -30.00 16.45
C GLU A 364 19.58 -29.43 17.79
N ASP A 365 20.22 -30.23 18.66
CA ASP A 365 20.74 -29.75 19.94
C ASP A 365 22.11 -29.08 19.79
N LEU A 366 22.77 -29.29 18.64
CA LEU A 366 24.10 -28.79 18.34
C LEU A 366 24.08 -27.58 17.40
N VAL A 367 22.89 -27.07 17.04
CA VAL A 367 22.75 -25.91 16.15
C VAL A 367 23.04 -24.61 16.89
N ARG A 368 24.01 -23.86 16.41
CA ARG A 368 24.25 -22.47 16.81
C ARG A 368 23.42 -21.49 15.98
N GLY A 369 23.31 -21.77 14.69
CA GLY A 369 22.66 -20.88 13.73
C GLY A 369 22.70 -21.44 12.31
N TYR A 370 22.45 -20.57 11.34
CA TYR A 370 22.35 -20.95 9.94
C TYR A 370 23.13 -20.02 9.03
N ARG A 371 23.77 -20.59 8.02
CA ARG A 371 24.29 -19.88 6.86
C ARG A 371 23.26 -19.99 5.75
N ILE A 372 22.61 -18.87 5.46
CA ILE A 372 21.62 -18.79 4.38
C ILE A 372 22.35 -18.56 3.06
N ASP A 373 22.12 -19.47 2.12
CA ASP A 373 22.57 -19.32 0.74
C ASP A 373 21.38 -19.10 -0.18
N VAL A 374 21.60 -18.30 -1.23
CA VAL A 374 20.62 -17.97 -2.26
C VAL A 374 21.12 -18.44 -3.60
N TRP A 375 20.31 -19.23 -4.31
CA TRP A 375 20.50 -19.52 -5.72
C TRP A 375 19.92 -18.37 -6.53
N ASP A 376 20.72 -17.75 -7.39
CA ASP A 376 20.26 -16.74 -8.35
C ASP A 376 20.12 -17.39 -9.73
N ALA A 377 18.90 -17.38 -10.29
CA ALA A 377 18.64 -17.94 -11.62
C ALA A 377 19.41 -17.25 -12.74
N VAL A 378 19.85 -15.99 -12.55
CA VAL A 378 20.62 -15.25 -13.54
C VAL A 378 22.07 -15.69 -13.57
N THR A 379 22.70 -15.95 -12.42
CA THR A 379 24.08 -16.46 -12.34
C THR A 379 24.14 -17.98 -12.47
N GLY A 380 23.05 -18.68 -12.16
CA GLY A 380 23.01 -20.14 -12.14
C GLY A 380 23.87 -20.76 -11.04
N ALA A 381 24.03 -20.06 -9.91
CA ALA A 381 24.91 -20.47 -8.81
C ALA A 381 24.34 -20.16 -7.42
N TRP A 382 24.80 -20.90 -6.41
CA TRP A 382 24.56 -20.61 -5.00
C TRP A 382 25.53 -19.53 -4.50
N HIS A 383 24.98 -18.56 -3.78
CA HIS A 383 25.72 -17.47 -3.14
C HIS A 383 25.44 -17.48 -1.64
N SER A 384 26.48 -17.51 -0.80
CA SER A 384 26.33 -17.31 0.64
C SER A 384 26.09 -15.84 0.95
N LEU A 385 25.09 -15.57 1.80
CA LEU A 385 24.82 -14.22 2.30
C LEU A 385 25.74 -13.81 3.47
N HIS A 386 26.65 -14.70 3.88
CA HIS A 386 27.42 -14.59 5.12
C HIS A 386 28.93 -14.41 4.95
N ARG A 387 29.44 -14.43 3.71
CA ARG A 387 30.87 -14.23 3.43
C ARG A 387 31.31 -12.81 3.75
N ARG A 388 32.37 -12.68 4.56
CA ARG A 388 32.89 -11.39 5.04
C ARG A 388 34.38 -11.43 5.36
N HIS A 389 35.00 -10.28 5.39
CA HIS A 389 36.27 -10.04 6.07
C HIS A 389 35.98 -9.54 7.48
N GLY A 390 36.61 -10.13 8.50
CA GLY A 390 36.41 -9.76 9.90
C GLY A 390 37.62 -9.05 10.50
N VAL A 391 37.37 -8.04 11.32
CA VAL A 391 38.39 -7.43 12.20
C VAL A 391 37.85 -7.44 13.62
N TYR A 392 38.55 -8.14 14.50
CA TYR A 392 38.24 -8.29 15.91
C TYR A 392 39.26 -7.51 16.74
N GLN A 393 38.85 -6.39 17.30
CA GLN A 393 39.65 -5.57 18.19
C GLN A 393 39.39 -5.97 19.65
N LEU A 394 40.46 -6.30 20.37
CA LEU A 394 40.45 -6.76 21.76
C LEU A 394 41.43 -5.92 22.56
N GLY A 395 40.94 -4.82 23.15
CA GLY A 395 41.80 -3.82 23.77
C GLY A 395 42.86 -3.31 22.78
N THR A 396 44.14 -3.58 23.03
CA THR A 396 45.24 -3.19 22.15
C THR A 396 45.56 -4.20 21.04
N GLN A 397 44.97 -5.40 21.07
CA GLN A 397 45.23 -6.48 20.12
C GLN A 397 44.18 -6.53 19.01
N ALA A 398 44.57 -6.96 17.81
CA ALA A 398 43.66 -7.15 16.69
C ALA A 398 43.84 -8.54 16.07
N PHE A 399 42.75 -9.21 15.74
CA PHE A 399 42.72 -10.43 14.96
C PHE A 399 41.91 -10.19 13.69
N LYS A 400 42.49 -10.52 12.53
CA LYS A 400 41.88 -10.29 11.22
C LYS A 400 41.63 -11.61 10.51
N THR A 401 40.53 -11.70 9.80
CA THR A 401 40.14 -12.86 9.01
C THR A 401 39.84 -12.45 7.58
N GLU A 402 40.21 -13.31 6.63
CA GLU A 402 39.93 -13.13 5.21
C GLU A 402 38.91 -14.18 4.77
N ASP A 403 37.86 -13.72 4.08
CA ASP A 403 36.82 -14.60 3.52
C ASP A 403 36.28 -15.62 4.54
N GLU A 404 36.04 -15.15 5.75
CA GLU A 404 35.33 -15.93 6.75
C GLU A 404 33.83 -15.94 6.46
N GLU A 405 33.11 -16.82 7.13
CA GLU A 405 31.68 -16.95 6.95
C GLU A 405 30.95 -16.83 8.29
N GLY A 406 30.15 -15.76 8.42
CA GLY A 406 29.25 -15.53 9.54
C GLY A 406 28.05 -16.49 9.52
N PHE A 407 27.02 -16.19 10.31
CA PHE A 407 25.75 -16.92 10.35
C PHE A 407 24.67 -16.11 11.06
N THR A 408 23.40 -16.39 10.78
CA THR A 408 22.28 -15.89 11.58
C THR A 408 21.99 -16.82 12.75
N GLN A 409 21.66 -16.26 13.91
CA GLN A 409 21.28 -17.01 15.10
C GLN A 409 19.89 -16.63 15.58
N LEU A 410 19.31 -17.43 16.48
CA LEU A 410 18.04 -17.08 17.10
C LEU A 410 18.20 -15.81 17.93
N ALA A 411 17.36 -14.81 17.66
CA ALA A 411 17.30 -13.57 18.42
C ALA A 411 15.87 -13.40 18.96
N ALA A 412 15.71 -13.55 20.27
CA ALA A 412 14.48 -13.21 20.99
C ALA A 412 14.72 -11.91 21.75
N THR A 413 13.73 -11.03 21.74
CA THR A 413 13.77 -9.76 22.46
C THR A 413 12.92 -9.83 23.72
N GLN A 414 13.24 -9.01 24.71
CA GLN A 414 12.48 -8.87 25.94
C GLN A 414 12.40 -7.40 26.31
N ALA A 415 11.33 -6.99 26.98
CA ALA A 415 11.16 -5.62 27.47
C ALA A 415 12.39 -5.15 28.25
N ALA A 416 12.76 -3.89 28.16
CA ALA A 416 13.83 -3.35 29.00
C ALA A 416 13.45 -3.44 30.49
N PRO A 417 14.42 -3.60 31.41
CA PRO A 417 14.13 -3.56 32.84
C PRO A 417 13.65 -2.15 33.28
N ASN A 418 12.96 -2.09 34.40
CA ASN A 418 12.67 -0.84 35.11
C ASN A 418 13.96 -0.26 35.70
N ALA A 419 13.92 1.00 36.14
CA ALA A 419 15.08 1.69 36.73
C ALA A 419 15.65 1.00 37.99
N ASP A 420 14.83 0.23 38.70
CA ASP A 420 15.22 -0.58 39.87
C ASP A 420 15.74 -1.98 39.50
N GLY A 421 15.92 -2.25 38.20
CA GLY A 421 16.32 -3.55 37.67
C GLY A 421 15.19 -4.60 37.65
N SER A 422 14.01 -4.28 38.19
CA SER A 422 12.85 -5.17 38.15
C SER A 422 12.28 -5.27 36.74
N ARG A 423 11.56 -6.35 36.45
CA ARG A 423 10.74 -6.48 35.25
C ARG A 423 9.32 -6.80 35.68
N ALA A 424 8.34 -6.04 35.21
CA ALA A 424 6.93 -6.33 35.48
C ALA A 424 6.55 -7.73 34.96
N ARG A 425 7.16 -8.13 33.84
CA ARG A 425 6.98 -9.45 33.20
C ARG A 425 8.30 -9.92 32.60
N ASN A 426 8.43 -11.23 32.51
CA ASN A 426 9.64 -11.91 32.07
C ASN A 426 9.45 -12.50 30.66
N ASP A 427 8.51 -11.93 29.90
CA ASP A 427 8.05 -12.37 28.57
C ASP A 427 9.14 -12.18 27.49
N LEU A 428 9.21 -13.13 26.57
CA LEU A 428 10.03 -13.06 25.38
C LEU A 428 9.15 -12.72 24.17
N HIS A 429 9.72 -12.04 23.18
CA HIS A 429 9.12 -11.78 21.89
C HIS A 429 10.00 -12.41 20.82
N LEU A 430 9.41 -13.29 20.01
CA LEU A 430 10.11 -13.99 18.95
C LEU A 430 9.31 -13.91 17.67
N HIS A 431 9.88 -13.28 16.66
CA HIS A 431 9.30 -13.22 15.33
C HIS A 431 9.43 -14.58 14.60
N GLU A 432 8.44 -14.96 13.79
CA GLU A 432 8.52 -16.21 12.99
C GLU A 432 9.51 -16.12 11.82
N ALA A 433 9.76 -14.92 11.28
CA ALA A 433 10.86 -14.69 10.34
C ALA A 433 12.20 -15.01 10.99
N MET A 434 12.98 -15.87 10.34
CA MET A 434 14.31 -16.30 10.78
C MET A 434 15.41 -15.38 10.24
N ALA A 435 15.26 -14.96 8.99
CA ALA A 435 16.17 -14.06 8.31
C ALA A 435 15.42 -13.36 7.17
N ARG A 436 15.83 -12.13 6.83
CA ARG A 436 15.30 -11.35 5.72
C ARG A 436 16.46 -10.89 4.86
N TRP A 437 16.47 -11.32 3.60
CA TRP A 437 17.44 -10.87 2.61
C TRP A 437 16.83 -9.79 1.71
N ASP A 438 17.33 -8.58 1.79
CA ASP A 438 16.83 -7.39 1.07
C ASP A 438 17.75 -6.93 -0.06
N GLY A 439 18.74 -7.77 -0.42
CA GLY A 439 19.74 -7.48 -1.44
C GLY A 439 21.15 -7.30 -0.89
N TRP A 440 21.32 -7.28 0.44
CA TRP A 440 22.63 -7.14 1.09
C TRP A 440 23.07 -8.37 1.90
N SER A 441 24.25 -8.32 2.51
CA SER A 441 24.77 -9.38 3.38
C SER A 441 23.98 -9.50 4.68
N LEU A 442 23.84 -10.73 5.20
CA LEU A 442 23.30 -11.02 6.53
C LEU A 442 24.39 -11.04 7.62
N SER A 443 25.63 -10.68 7.30
CA SER A 443 26.76 -10.73 8.26
C SER A 443 27.78 -9.61 8.10
N ALA A 444 27.48 -8.62 7.26
CA ALA A 444 28.22 -7.37 7.15
C ALA A 444 27.23 -6.22 6.95
N ASP A 445 27.53 -5.07 7.54
CA ASP A 445 26.63 -3.91 7.53
C ASP A 445 26.52 -3.31 6.12
N LEU A 446 25.38 -2.71 5.83
CA LEU A 446 25.20 -1.88 4.64
C LEU A 446 25.98 -0.57 4.84
N PRO A 447 26.82 -0.13 3.89
CA PRO A 447 27.48 1.16 3.98
C PRO A 447 26.44 2.29 4.11
N GLY A 448 26.50 3.09 5.17
CA GLY A 448 25.54 4.17 5.40
C GLY A 448 25.64 4.79 6.79
N MET A 449 24.77 5.76 7.08
CA MET A 449 24.62 6.33 8.42
C MET A 449 23.82 5.38 9.31
N HIS A 450 24.17 5.30 10.59
CA HIS A 450 23.42 4.59 11.63
C HIS A 450 22.47 5.56 12.36
N LEU A 451 21.55 5.03 13.17
CA LEU A 451 20.78 5.86 14.11
C LEU A 451 21.57 6.08 15.40
N THR A 452 21.53 7.27 15.97
CA THR A 452 22.21 7.56 17.24
C THR A 452 21.57 6.83 18.42
N ARG A 453 22.28 6.77 19.53
CA ARG A 453 21.77 6.25 20.81
C ARG A 453 20.83 7.21 21.55
N ALA A 454 20.53 8.39 21.00
CA ALA A 454 19.71 9.39 21.66
C ALA A 454 18.25 8.95 21.77
N ALA A 455 17.64 9.18 22.94
CA ALA A 455 16.20 8.98 23.12
C ALA A 455 15.35 10.07 22.45
N ASP A 456 15.96 11.21 22.14
CA ASP A 456 15.34 12.31 21.42
C ASP A 456 15.31 12.01 19.91
N PRO A 457 14.12 11.90 19.28
CA PRO A 457 13.99 11.64 17.85
C PRO A 457 14.70 12.69 16.98
N ASP A 458 14.79 13.94 17.42
CA ASP A 458 15.44 15.02 16.66
C ASP A 458 16.96 14.83 16.57
N LEU A 459 17.53 14.01 17.46
CA LEU A 459 18.94 13.64 17.48
C LEU A 459 19.19 12.25 16.88
N ALA A 460 18.18 11.59 16.31
CA ALA A 460 18.29 10.21 15.84
C ALA A 460 19.25 10.04 14.65
N VAL A 461 19.53 11.09 13.87
CA VAL A 461 20.52 11.06 12.79
C VAL A 461 21.84 11.65 13.30
N PRO A 462 22.98 10.93 13.16
CA PRO A 462 24.27 11.40 13.62
C PRO A 462 24.65 12.75 12.99
N ASN A 463 25.13 13.69 13.80
CA ASN A 463 25.69 14.93 13.31
C ASN A 463 27.07 14.64 12.65
N PRO A 464 27.29 14.97 11.38
CA PRO A 464 28.60 14.77 10.73
C PRO A 464 29.77 15.48 11.44
N ASP A 465 29.50 16.61 12.09
CA ASP A 465 30.51 17.39 12.83
C ASP A 465 30.79 16.83 14.24
N ALA A 466 29.92 15.96 14.73
CA ALA A 466 30.02 15.29 16.03
C ALA A 466 29.44 13.87 15.93
N PRO A 467 30.15 12.94 15.26
CA PRO A 467 29.63 11.60 14.99
C PRO A 467 29.42 10.82 16.30
N ASP A 468 28.28 10.16 16.42
CA ASP A 468 28.01 9.21 17.52
C ASP A 468 28.95 8.00 17.35
N PRO A 469 29.68 7.55 18.40
CA PRO A 469 30.58 6.42 18.28
C PRO A 469 29.85 5.14 17.88
N GLU A 470 30.29 4.54 16.77
CA GLU A 470 29.77 3.26 16.27
C GLU A 470 30.36 2.08 17.06
N ASN A 471 29.50 1.11 17.41
CA ASN A 471 29.90 -0.21 17.91
C ASN A 471 30.82 -0.20 19.16
N GLU A 472 30.59 0.77 20.06
CA GLU A 472 31.36 0.89 21.30
C GLU A 472 30.97 -0.22 22.30
N PRO A 473 31.93 -0.91 22.93
CA PRO A 473 31.62 -1.91 23.93
C PRO A 473 31.14 -1.24 25.22
N ILE A 474 29.84 -1.38 25.53
CA ILE A 474 29.23 -0.83 26.76
C ILE A 474 29.42 -1.72 27.99
N THR A 475 29.96 -2.94 27.81
CA THR A 475 30.25 -3.88 28.90
C THR A 475 31.75 -3.92 29.21
N PRO A 476 32.19 -4.47 30.36
CA PRO A 476 33.61 -4.66 30.67
C PRO A 476 34.36 -5.59 29.71
N PHE A 477 33.68 -6.25 28.76
CA PHE A 477 34.27 -7.11 27.75
C PHE A 477 34.68 -6.29 26.51
N PRO A 478 35.99 -6.02 26.28
CA PRO A 478 36.44 -4.99 25.34
C PRO A 478 36.59 -5.51 23.90
N LEU A 479 35.56 -6.20 23.38
CA LEU A 479 35.54 -6.71 22.01
C LEU A 479 34.74 -5.79 21.09
N VAL A 480 35.39 -5.32 20.03
CA VAL A 480 34.75 -4.65 18.89
C VAL A 480 34.96 -5.48 17.64
N ALA A 481 33.90 -5.74 16.89
CA ALA A 481 33.97 -6.52 15.65
C ALA A 481 33.42 -5.71 14.48
N SER A 482 34.21 -5.55 13.42
CA SER A 482 33.79 -4.88 12.18
C SER A 482 33.90 -5.82 10.99
N TYR A 483 32.95 -5.75 10.08
CA TYR A 483 32.85 -6.65 8.94
C TYR A 483 32.74 -5.91 7.61
N ALA A 484 33.39 -6.44 6.59
CA ALA A 484 33.24 -5.98 5.21
C ALA A 484 32.84 -7.14 4.30
N VAL A 485 31.93 -6.89 3.35
CA VAL A 485 31.51 -7.89 2.36
C VAL A 485 32.70 -8.31 1.48
N VAL A 486 32.82 -9.61 1.18
CA VAL A 486 33.80 -10.10 0.21
C VAL A 486 33.38 -9.66 -1.20
N PRO A 487 34.21 -8.91 -1.96
CA PRO A 487 33.81 -8.39 -3.27
C PRO A 487 33.31 -9.48 -4.23
N GLY A 488 32.16 -9.24 -4.85
CA GLY A 488 31.53 -10.15 -5.82
C GLY A 488 30.88 -11.41 -5.22
N SER A 489 30.79 -11.52 -3.89
CA SER A 489 30.19 -12.69 -3.23
C SER A 489 28.66 -12.71 -3.24
N LEU A 490 28.02 -11.54 -3.13
CA LEU A 490 26.57 -11.42 -2.99
C LEU A 490 25.80 -11.62 -4.31
N PRO A 491 24.62 -12.25 -4.27
CA PRO A 491 23.70 -12.28 -5.39
C PRO A 491 22.97 -10.94 -5.55
N ARG A 492 22.38 -10.70 -6.72
CA ARG A 492 21.58 -9.49 -6.98
C ARG A 492 20.13 -9.75 -6.62
N LEU A 493 19.49 -8.82 -5.93
CA LEU A 493 18.04 -8.82 -5.78
C LEU A 493 17.41 -7.88 -6.83
N ARG A 494 16.62 -8.47 -7.72
CA ARG A 494 15.94 -7.81 -8.85
C ARG A 494 14.47 -8.24 -8.94
N PHE A 495 13.59 -7.29 -9.26
CA PHE A 495 12.19 -7.59 -9.55
C PHE A 495 12.06 -8.40 -10.85
N GLY A 496 11.25 -9.45 -10.81
CA GLY A 496 11.15 -10.48 -11.85
C GLY A 496 12.26 -11.53 -11.77
N GLY A 497 13.30 -11.33 -10.94
CA GLY A 497 14.33 -12.33 -10.67
C GLY A 497 13.76 -13.52 -9.90
N ARG A 498 14.40 -14.69 -10.05
CA ARG A 498 13.94 -15.95 -9.49
C ARG A 498 15.02 -16.58 -8.61
N TYR A 499 14.65 -16.98 -7.40
CA TYR A 499 15.59 -17.38 -6.36
C TYR A 499 15.23 -18.72 -5.71
N ARG A 500 16.21 -19.33 -5.05
CA ARG A 500 16.00 -20.47 -4.14
C ARG A 500 16.85 -20.28 -2.90
N PHE A 501 16.42 -20.87 -1.79
CA PHE A 501 17.06 -20.73 -0.49
C PHE A 501 17.48 -22.08 0.04
N ARG A 502 18.63 -22.13 0.70
CA ARG A 502 19.01 -23.25 1.57
C ARG A 502 19.66 -22.69 2.83
N ALA A 503 19.57 -23.45 3.91
CA ALA A 503 20.13 -23.06 5.20
C ALA A 503 21.10 -24.14 5.65
N ARG A 504 22.41 -23.88 5.50
CA ARG A 504 23.46 -24.75 6.03
C ARG A 504 23.54 -24.57 7.53
N VAL A 505 23.58 -25.67 8.27
CA VAL A 505 23.62 -25.64 9.73
C VAL A 505 25.02 -25.27 10.19
N VAL A 506 25.08 -24.38 11.19
CA VAL A 506 26.31 -24.07 11.91
C VAL A 506 26.26 -24.75 13.26
N ASP A 507 27.22 -25.63 13.52
CA ASP A 507 27.31 -26.35 14.79
C ASP A 507 27.85 -25.46 15.94
N LEU A 508 27.91 -26.01 17.16
CA LEU A 508 28.39 -25.27 18.33
C LEU A 508 29.83 -24.77 18.22
N ALA A 509 30.66 -25.38 17.37
CA ALA A 509 32.06 -25.03 17.10
C ALA A 509 32.22 -24.15 15.84
N GLY A 510 31.11 -23.76 15.21
CA GLY A 510 31.09 -22.94 14.01
C GLY A 510 31.37 -23.67 12.70
N ASN A 511 31.35 -25.01 12.71
CA ASN A 511 31.49 -25.80 11.49
C ASN A 511 30.18 -25.82 10.71
N SER A 512 30.29 -25.93 9.40
CA SER A 512 29.17 -26.07 8.48
C SER A 512 29.64 -26.80 7.23
N LEU A 513 28.71 -27.39 6.47
CA LEU A 513 29.06 -27.87 5.14
C LEU A 513 29.58 -26.71 4.26
N GLY A 514 30.48 -27.00 3.33
CA GLY A 514 31.00 -25.98 2.43
C GLY A 514 29.93 -25.46 1.45
N LEU A 515 30.05 -24.20 1.02
CA LEU A 515 29.14 -23.61 0.02
C LEU A 515 29.12 -24.44 -1.29
N ASN A 516 30.29 -24.87 -1.76
CA ASN A 516 30.44 -25.63 -3.00
C ASN A 516 30.71 -27.14 -2.75
N ASP A 517 30.35 -27.64 -1.57
CA ASP A 517 30.48 -29.06 -1.26
C ASP A 517 29.42 -29.86 -2.04
N PRO A 518 29.80 -30.92 -2.79
CA PRO A 518 28.84 -31.75 -3.52
C PRO A 518 27.70 -32.30 -2.65
N LEU A 519 27.95 -32.56 -1.37
CA LEU A 519 26.92 -33.00 -0.43
C LEU A 519 25.91 -31.89 -0.13
N THR A 520 26.35 -30.63 -0.04
CA THR A 520 25.46 -29.47 0.13
C THR A 520 24.51 -29.35 -1.06
N ASP A 521 25.02 -29.48 -2.29
CA ASP A 521 24.22 -29.37 -3.50
C ASP A 521 23.23 -30.54 -3.65
N LEU A 522 23.66 -31.76 -3.30
CA LEU A 522 22.80 -32.94 -3.28
C LEU A 522 21.63 -32.76 -2.30
N LEU A 523 21.92 -32.30 -1.07
CA LEU A 523 20.92 -32.10 -0.04
C LEU A 523 19.97 -30.94 -0.36
N ALA A 524 20.46 -29.87 -1.00
CA ALA A 524 19.67 -28.70 -1.35
C ALA A 524 18.48 -29.01 -2.29
N GLN A 525 18.53 -30.12 -3.05
CA GLN A 525 17.42 -30.54 -3.90
C GLN A 525 16.16 -30.92 -3.10
N SER A 526 16.31 -31.48 -1.91
CA SER A 526 15.18 -31.92 -1.07
C SER A 526 14.99 -31.08 0.19
N LEU A 527 16.04 -30.37 0.64
CA LEU A 527 16.03 -29.59 1.88
C LEU A 527 16.00 -28.07 1.65
N GLY A 528 16.13 -27.59 0.40
CA GLY A 528 16.01 -26.18 0.04
C GLY A 528 14.58 -25.76 -0.31
N LEU A 529 14.32 -24.45 -0.36
CA LEU A 529 13.00 -23.87 -0.61
C LEU A 529 13.05 -22.88 -1.80
N PRO A 530 12.23 -23.05 -2.85
CA PRO A 530 11.37 -24.20 -3.12
C PRO A 530 12.16 -25.52 -3.31
N ASN A 531 11.52 -26.65 -2.99
CA ASN A 531 12.07 -27.98 -3.20
C ASN A 531 12.29 -28.26 -4.71
N GLY A 532 13.17 -29.21 -5.03
CA GLY A 532 13.44 -29.67 -6.40
C GLY A 532 14.29 -28.68 -7.19
N GLU A 533 13.82 -28.28 -8.37
CA GLU A 533 14.42 -27.21 -9.19
C GLU A 533 13.52 -25.96 -9.27
N GLY A 534 12.44 -25.93 -8.47
CA GLY A 534 11.51 -24.80 -8.43
C GLY A 534 12.20 -23.52 -7.94
N THR A 535 11.69 -22.37 -8.36
CA THR A 535 12.24 -21.05 -8.02
C THR A 535 11.13 -20.09 -7.60
N PHE A 536 11.45 -19.18 -6.68
CA PHE A 536 10.55 -18.19 -6.12
C PHE A 536 10.80 -16.81 -6.76
N PRO A 537 9.79 -16.15 -7.37
CA PRO A 537 9.96 -14.83 -7.97
C PRO A 537 9.95 -13.72 -6.92
N TYR A 538 10.83 -12.73 -7.08
CA TYR A 538 10.76 -11.47 -6.32
C TYR A 538 10.02 -10.40 -7.13
N LEU A 539 8.95 -9.83 -6.57
CA LEU A 539 8.02 -8.93 -7.24
C LEU A 539 7.82 -7.64 -6.43
N ARG A 540 7.41 -6.58 -7.13
CA ARG A 540 7.09 -5.27 -6.58
C ARG A 540 5.66 -5.24 -6.07
N PHE A 541 5.43 -4.74 -4.85
CA PHE A 541 4.11 -4.64 -4.24
C PHE A 541 3.62 -3.20 -4.08
N GLU A 542 4.51 -2.23 -4.21
CA GLU A 542 4.21 -0.81 -4.25
C GLU A 542 3.54 -0.46 -5.59
N PRO A 543 2.38 0.24 -5.61
CA PRO A 543 1.82 0.75 -6.85
C PRO A 543 2.75 1.79 -7.50
N VAL A 544 2.51 2.09 -8.78
CA VAL A 544 3.13 3.22 -9.48
C VAL A 544 2.29 4.46 -9.21
N ALA A 545 2.85 5.43 -8.48
CA ALA A 545 2.13 6.66 -8.13
C ALA A 545 1.65 7.43 -9.37
N ALA A 546 0.64 8.28 -9.21
CA ALA A 546 0.22 9.20 -10.26
C ALA A 546 1.37 10.15 -10.67
N PRO A 547 1.39 10.64 -11.92
CA PRO A 547 2.31 11.66 -12.37
C PRO A 547 2.31 12.90 -11.47
N SER A 548 3.48 13.53 -11.32
CA SER A 548 3.61 14.80 -10.62
C SER A 548 3.15 15.95 -11.51
N LEU A 549 2.33 16.84 -10.93
CA LEU A 549 1.91 18.09 -11.55
C LEU A 549 2.87 19.21 -11.15
N VAL A 550 3.40 19.94 -12.13
CA VAL A 550 4.27 21.10 -11.90
C VAL A 550 3.64 22.33 -12.53
N LEU A 551 3.57 23.41 -11.77
CA LEU A 551 3.03 24.69 -12.24
C LEU A 551 3.96 25.33 -13.27
N ARG A 552 3.40 26.10 -14.19
CA ARG A 552 4.17 27.02 -15.04
C ARG A 552 4.05 28.48 -14.61
N ASP A 553 2.95 28.81 -13.95
CA ASP A 553 2.58 30.15 -13.53
C ASP A 553 1.96 30.06 -12.14
N GLU A 554 2.32 31.00 -11.26
CA GLU A 554 1.78 31.11 -9.91
C GLU A 554 0.27 31.35 -9.91
N GLN A 555 -0.28 31.97 -10.97
CA GLN A 555 -1.73 32.13 -11.17
C GLN A 555 -2.47 30.79 -11.26
N GLY A 556 -1.75 29.69 -11.48
CA GLY A 556 -2.32 28.34 -11.42
C GLY A 556 -2.81 27.94 -10.03
N VAL A 557 -2.35 28.62 -8.97
CA VAL A 557 -2.80 28.40 -7.58
C VAL A 557 -3.30 29.68 -6.90
N THR A 558 -2.99 30.85 -7.44
CA THR A 558 -3.48 32.14 -6.90
C THR A 558 -4.72 32.67 -7.63
N GLY A 559 -4.99 32.18 -8.83
CA GLY A 559 -6.17 32.54 -9.62
C GLY A 559 -7.48 32.05 -8.97
N PRO A 560 -8.61 32.78 -9.12
CA PRO A 560 -9.86 32.40 -8.47
C PRO A 560 -10.35 31.02 -8.90
N GLY A 561 -10.57 30.14 -7.91
CA GLY A 561 -11.00 28.77 -8.12
C GLY A 561 -9.91 27.82 -8.67
N SER A 562 -8.72 28.31 -9.02
CA SER A 562 -7.61 27.49 -9.53
C SER A 562 -6.87 26.78 -8.40
N SER A 563 -6.35 25.58 -8.68
CA SER A 563 -5.47 24.82 -7.80
C SER A 563 -4.47 24.03 -8.65
N VAL A 564 -3.55 23.30 -8.00
CA VAL A 564 -2.54 22.48 -8.70
C VAL A 564 -3.21 21.47 -9.64
N ASP A 565 -4.27 20.82 -9.17
CA ASP A 565 -5.10 19.82 -9.83
C ASP A 565 -6.33 20.40 -10.57
N ARG A 566 -6.67 21.68 -10.38
CA ARG A 566 -7.75 22.37 -11.10
C ARG A 566 -7.24 23.39 -12.10
N LEU A 567 -7.30 23.03 -13.39
CA LEU A 567 -6.95 23.89 -14.51
C LEU A 567 -8.18 24.70 -14.92
N VAL A 568 -8.05 26.02 -14.99
CA VAL A 568 -9.16 26.94 -15.25
C VAL A 568 -8.81 27.88 -16.39
N ILE A 569 -9.64 27.90 -17.43
CA ILE A 569 -9.65 28.94 -18.46
C ILE A 569 -10.94 29.77 -18.32
N ARG A 570 -10.88 31.06 -18.65
CA ARG A 570 -11.95 32.02 -18.31
C ARG A 570 -12.42 32.81 -19.52
N THR A 571 -13.72 32.80 -19.79
CA THR A 571 -14.33 33.74 -20.73
C THR A 571 -15.00 34.89 -19.97
N TYR A 572 -14.50 36.10 -20.16
CA TYR A 572 -15.04 37.33 -19.56
C TYR A 572 -16.19 37.89 -20.40
N ASN A 573 -17.35 37.22 -20.38
CA ASN A 573 -18.57 37.65 -21.06
C ASN A 573 -19.42 38.55 -20.15
N SER A 574 -19.10 39.85 -20.08
CA SER A 574 -19.90 40.82 -19.31
C SER A 574 -21.31 41.04 -19.87
N ASP A 575 -21.53 40.69 -21.15
CA ASP A 575 -22.82 40.65 -21.80
C ASP A 575 -22.82 39.64 -22.97
N ARG A 576 -24.02 39.35 -23.50
CA ARG A 576 -24.25 38.35 -24.55
C ARG A 576 -23.40 38.54 -25.82
N SER A 577 -23.07 39.78 -26.20
CA SER A 577 -22.25 40.01 -27.40
C SER A 577 -20.83 39.46 -27.26
N LEU A 578 -20.40 39.19 -26.02
CA LEU A 578 -19.10 38.62 -25.67
C LEU A 578 -19.17 37.11 -25.38
N ASP A 579 -20.32 36.44 -25.59
CA ASP A 579 -20.41 34.98 -25.43
C ASP A 579 -19.44 34.23 -26.36
N SER A 580 -19.07 34.84 -27.50
CA SER A 580 -18.08 34.32 -28.44
C SER A 580 -16.66 34.86 -28.23
N ALA A 581 -16.41 35.71 -27.22
CA ALA A 581 -15.08 36.24 -26.94
C ALA A 581 -14.10 35.12 -26.55
N ALA A 582 -12.84 35.23 -26.98
CA ALA A 582 -11.84 34.21 -26.71
C ALA A 582 -11.60 34.04 -25.19
N ALA A 583 -11.33 32.81 -24.78
CA ALA A 583 -10.99 32.52 -23.39
C ALA A 583 -9.59 33.05 -23.03
N ASP A 584 -9.45 33.57 -21.81
CA ASP A 584 -8.16 33.76 -21.17
C ASP A 584 -7.60 32.39 -20.74
N LEU A 585 -6.48 32.03 -21.36
CA LEU A 585 -5.78 30.77 -21.15
C LEU A 585 -4.66 30.87 -20.09
N THR A 586 -4.52 32.03 -19.44
CA THR A 586 -3.47 32.27 -18.45
C THR A 586 -3.49 31.20 -17.35
N ALA A 587 -2.34 30.58 -17.10
CA ALA A 587 -2.16 29.48 -16.16
C ALA A 587 -3.10 28.26 -16.36
N GLY A 588 -3.64 28.11 -17.58
CA GLY A 588 -4.43 26.96 -18.01
C GLY A 588 -3.59 25.73 -18.38
N ASP A 589 -2.33 25.67 -17.97
CA ASP A 589 -1.38 24.61 -18.32
C ASP A 589 -0.54 24.10 -17.14
N ARG A 590 -0.09 22.85 -17.24
CA ARG A 590 0.73 22.16 -16.23
C ARG A 590 1.76 21.28 -16.93
N HIS A 591 2.95 21.11 -16.33
CA HIS A 591 3.80 19.99 -16.71
C HIS A 591 3.35 18.72 -15.99
N ILE A 592 3.35 17.62 -16.73
CA ILE A 592 3.11 16.27 -16.26
C ILE A 592 4.45 15.54 -16.28
N ALA A 593 4.99 15.25 -15.12
CA ALA A 593 6.27 14.56 -14.95
C ALA A 593 6.05 13.15 -14.36
N PRO A 594 6.90 12.16 -14.69
CA PRO A 594 6.85 10.86 -14.02
C PRO A 594 7.05 11.03 -12.51
N PRO A 595 6.43 10.19 -11.68
CA PRO A 595 6.69 10.19 -10.24
C PRO A 595 8.17 9.88 -9.97
N ARG A 596 8.68 10.43 -8.86
CA ARG A 596 10.05 10.18 -8.40
C ARG A 596 10.19 8.74 -7.91
N GLY A 597 11.26 8.06 -8.33
CA GLY A 597 11.73 6.79 -7.81
C GLY A 597 12.90 6.95 -6.83
N SER A 598 13.14 5.94 -6.02
CA SER A 598 14.32 5.85 -5.14
C SER A 598 15.48 5.11 -5.82
N VAL A 599 16.70 5.30 -5.31
CA VAL A 599 17.87 4.50 -5.73
C VAL A 599 17.60 3.00 -5.56
N GLU A 600 17.03 2.59 -4.43
CA GLU A 600 16.65 1.19 -4.15
C GLU A 600 15.70 0.63 -5.22
N MET A 601 14.69 1.42 -5.64
CA MET A 601 13.75 1.03 -6.69
C MET A 601 14.47 0.91 -8.04
N GLY A 602 15.35 1.86 -8.36
CA GLY A 602 16.17 1.83 -9.57
C GLY A 602 17.08 0.60 -9.62
N GLU A 603 17.78 0.30 -8.53
CA GLU A 603 18.63 -0.88 -8.42
C GLU A 603 17.81 -2.16 -8.60
N ARG A 604 16.69 -2.33 -7.91
CA ARG A 604 15.84 -3.53 -8.02
C ARG A 604 15.23 -3.72 -9.41
N HIS A 605 15.02 -2.64 -10.17
CA HIS A 605 14.61 -2.71 -11.57
C HIS A 605 15.77 -2.86 -12.55
N GLY A 606 17.03 -2.73 -12.09
CA GLY A 606 18.22 -2.87 -12.91
C GLY A 606 18.48 -1.69 -13.84
N ILE A 607 17.92 -0.50 -13.58
CA ILE A 607 18.09 0.66 -14.49
C ILE A 607 19.52 1.22 -14.51
N PHE A 608 20.35 0.82 -13.54
CA PHE A 608 21.77 1.17 -13.46
C PHE A 608 22.68 0.06 -14.00
N ASP A 609 22.10 -1.05 -14.43
CA ASP A 609 22.83 -2.19 -14.95
C ASP A 609 23.29 -1.91 -16.40
N GLY A 610 24.50 -2.33 -16.75
CA GLY A 610 25.03 -2.26 -18.11
C GLY A 610 24.46 -3.34 -19.02
N ALA A 611 24.95 -3.42 -20.26
CA ALA A 611 24.52 -4.44 -21.23
C ALA A 611 24.83 -5.89 -20.81
N ASP A 612 25.77 -6.09 -19.87
CA ASP A 612 26.06 -7.37 -19.24
C ASP A 612 25.11 -7.72 -18.09
N GLY A 613 24.11 -6.86 -17.83
CA GLY A 613 23.13 -6.97 -16.76
C GLY A 613 23.70 -6.72 -15.37
N ARG A 614 24.94 -6.23 -15.24
CA ARG A 614 25.58 -5.93 -13.95
C ARG A 614 25.55 -4.43 -13.68
N LEU A 615 25.43 -4.05 -12.42
CA LEU A 615 25.53 -2.64 -12.00
C LEU A 615 26.82 -2.04 -12.58
N THR A 616 26.71 -0.95 -13.33
CA THR A 616 27.86 -0.30 -13.96
C THR A 616 28.78 0.29 -12.89
N PRO A 617 29.98 -0.27 -12.63
CA PRO A 617 30.82 0.14 -11.50
C PRO A 617 31.68 1.36 -11.90
N SER A 618 31.02 2.48 -12.18
CA SER A 618 31.65 3.71 -12.64
C SER A 618 31.49 4.84 -11.62
N PRO A 619 32.56 5.55 -11.22
CA PRO A 619 32.45 6.77 -10.41
C PRO A 619 31.52 7.82 -11.03
N ALA A 620 31.45 7.89 -12.37
CA ALA A 620 30.54 8.80 -13.06
C ALA A 620 29.07 8.38 -12.91
N MET A 621 28.78 7.08 -12.93
CA MET A 621 27.42 6.58 -12.68
C MET A 621 27.00 6.83 -11.24
N TRP A 622 27.89 6.56 -10.28
CA TRP A 622 27.66 6.87 -8.87
C TRP A 622 27.35 8.36 -8.65
N GLU A 623 28.17 9.24 -9.23
CA GLU A 623 27.97 10.69 -9.12
C GLU A 623 26.65 11.13 -9.79
N LEU A 624 26.28 10.55 -10.93
CA LEU A 624 25.00 10.81 -11.58
C LEU A 624 23.81 10.37 -10.69
N ILE A 625 23.86 9.17 -10.12
CA ILE A 625 22.82 8.66 -9.21
C ILE A 625 22.69 9.61 -8.01
N ARG A 626 23.81 9.98 -7.37
CA ARG A 626 23.84 10.92 -6.24
C ARG A 626 23.22 12.27 -6.61
N GLN A 627 23.56 12.82 -7.77
CA GLN A 627 23.00 14.10 -8.24
C GLN A 627 21.49 13.99 -8.47
N ARG A 628 21.01 12.94 -9.13
CA ARG A 628 19.57 12.73 -9.42
C ARG A 628 18.77 12.41 -8.16
N ASP A 629 19.35 11.68 -7.21
CA ASP A 629 18.71 11.36 -5.94
C ASP A 629 18.64 12.55 -4.97
N ALA A 630 19.58 13.50 -5.07
CA ALA A 630 19.52 14.75 -4.30
C ALA A 630 18.67 15.84 -4.97
N ALA A 631 18.48 15.78 -6.30
CA ALA A 631 17.80 16.81 -7.06
C ALA A 631 16.32 16.95 -6.68
N GLN A 632 15.80 18.16 -6.76
CA GLN A 632 14.38 18.49 -6.56
C GLN A 632 13.91 19.40 -7.71
N LEU A 633 12.60 19.45 -7.93
CA LEU A 633 12.02 20.47 -8.81
C LEU A 633 12.18 21.84 -8.17
N THR A 634 12.28 22.89 -8.98
CA THR A 634 12.29 24.26 -8.46
C THR A 634 10.97 24.53 -7.75
N THR A 635 11.04 25.02 -6.52
CA THR A 635 9.84 25.40 -5.74
C THR A 635 9.78 26.91 -5.54
N VAL A 636 8.60 27.47 -5.62
CA VAL A 636 8.33 28.89 -5.33
C VAL A 636 7.39 28.98 -4.13
N THR A 637 7.73 29.86 -3.19
CA THR A 637 6.86 30.18 -2.06
C THR A 637 5.78 31.15 -2.51
N VAL A 638 4.51 30.78 -2.31
CA VAL A 638 3.35 31.55 -2.74
C VAL A 638 2.73 32.23 -1.50
N PRO A 639 2.93 33.54 -1.29
CA PRO A 639 2.51 34.21 -0.05
C PRO A 639 1.00 34.20 0.20
N SER A 640 0.20 34.11 -0.87
CA SER A 640 -1.27 34.05 -0.79
C SER A 640 -1.80 32.66 -0.47
N MET A 641 -0.98 31.61 -0.57
CA MET A 641 -1.35 30.25 -0.21
C MET A 641 -0.86 29.97 1.21
N VAL A 642 -1.73 30.16 2.19
CA VAL A 642 -1.41 30.04 3.61
C VAL A 642 -2.16 28.86 4.21
N ILE A 643 -1.43 27.90 4.78
CA ILE A 643 -1.98 26.80 5.56
C ILE A 643 -1.43 26.95 6.98
N ASP A 644 -2.31 26.97 7.97
CA ASP A 644 -1.97 27.15 9.39
C ASP A 644 -1.11 28.39 9.71
N GLY A 645 -1.25 29.45 8.90
CA GLY A 645 -0.52 30.71 9.07
C GLY A 645 0.80 30.79 8.33
N GLU A 646 1.25 29.70 7.67
CA GLU A 646 2.53 29.66 6.94
C GLU A 646 2.34 29.62 5.41
N PRO A 647 3.08 30.45 4.65
CA PRO A 647 3.13 30.39 3.19
C PRO A 647 3.59 29.02 2.68
N GLN A 648 2.91 28.52 1.66
CA GLN A 648 3.21 27.21 1.07
C GLN A 648 4.18 27.36 -0.09
N SER A 649 5.04 26.35 -0.27
CA SER A 649 5.93 26.24 -1.43
C SER A 649 5.40 25.18 -2.39
N VAL A 650 5.37 25.51 -3.68
CA VAL A 650 4.84 24.64 -4.74
C VAL A 650 5.87 24.46 -5.86
N PRO A 651 5.96 23.28 -6.49
CA PRO A 651 6.81 23.09 -7.67
C PRO A 651 6.35 23.98 -8.84
N LEU A 652 7.25 24.82 -9.36
CA LEU A 652 6.98 25.73 -10.47
C LEU A 652 8.17 25.81 -11.42
N GLU A 653 7.92 25.57 -12.70
CA GLU A 653 8.89 25.62 -13.79
C GLU A 653 8.31 26.35 -15.01
N ALA A 654 8.63 27.64 -15.16
CA ALA A 654 8.03 28.51 -16.19
C ALA A 654 8.44 28.16 -17.63
N ALA A 655 9.51 27.38 -17.82
CA ALA A 655 9.98 26.96 -19.13
C ALA A 655 8.88 26.18 -19.90
N GLU A 656 8.93 26.23 -21.24
CA GLU A 656 7.97 25.50 -22.08
C GLU A 656 8.15 23.99 -22.02
N GLN A 657 9.39 23.56 -21.80
CA GLN A 657 9.77 22.17 -21.55
C GLN A 657 10.74 22.13 -20.37
N ILE A 658 10.69 21.04 -19.62
CA ILE A 658 11.55 20.83 -18.46
C ILE A 658 12.32 19.52 -18.61
N ALA A 659 13.61 19.54 -18.25
CA ALA A 659 14.37 18.32 -18.10
C ALA A 659 13.99 17.68 -16.76
N LEU A 660 13.81 16.36 -16.72
CA LEU A 660 13.56 15.65 -15.47
C LEU A 660 14.81 15.76 -14.58
N PRO A 661 14.75 16.33 -13.36
CA PRO A 661 15.95 16.53 -12.54
C PRO A 661 16.26 15.32 -11.65
N TYR A 662 15.27 14.47 -11.36
CA TYR A 662 15.38 13.34 -10.43
C TYR A 662 15.32 11.96 -11.12
N LEU A 663 15.46 10.88 -10.35
CA LEU A 663 15.26 9.50 -10.83
C LEU A 663 13.76 9.22 -11.04
N PRO A 664 13.30 8.84 -12.24
CA PRO A 664 11.90 8.45 -12.45
C PRO A 664 11.62 7.06 -11.86
N ASP A 665 10.36 6.80 -11.49
CA ASP A 665 9.91 5.43 -11.24
C ASP A 665 10.05 4.58 -12.52
N PRO A 666 10.81 3.45 -12.50
CA PRO A 666 11.06 2.65 -13.70
C PRO A 666 9.81 2.05 -14.37
N LEU A 667 8.69 1.91 -13.64
CA LEU A 667 7.45 1.38 -14.18
C LEU A 667 6.48 2.47 -14.68
N ALA A 668 6.77 3.74 -14.44
CA ALA A 668 5.97 4.86 -14.96
C ALA A 668 6.29 5.11 -16.45
N ARG A 669 5.69 4.33 -17.36
CA ARG A 669 5.96 4.42 -18.80
C ARG A 669 5.38 5.67 -19.47
N GLY A 670 4.36 6.24 -18.84
CA GLY A 670 3.66 7.42 -19.34
C GLY A 670 2.48 7.78 -18.46
N ALA A 671 1.81 8.88 -18.81
CA ALA A 671 0.57 9.31 -18.18
C ALA A 671 -0.65 8.72 -18.90
N ALA A 672 -1.65 8.32 -18.14
CA ALA A 672 -2.96 7.93 -18.60
C ALA A 672 -3.99 8.96 -18.14
N LEU A 673 -4.66 9.62 -19.08
CA LEU A 673 -5.77 10.53 -18.83
C LEU A 673 -7.05 9.85 -19.29
N ARG A 674 -7.99 9.62 -18.37
CA ARG A 674 -9.26 8.97 -18.69
C ARG A 674 -10.36 9.98 -18.96
N ASP A 675 -11.18 9.69 -19.96
CA ASP A 675 -12.41 10.45 -20.24
C ASP A 675 -12.15 11.95 -20.48
N LEU A 676 -11.10 12.25 -21.27
CA LEU A 676 -10.86 13.62 -21.74
C LEU A 676 -12.03 14.11 -22.61
N PRO A 677 -12.36 15.42 -22.60
CA PRO A 677 -13.36 15.98 -23.50
C PRO A 677 -13.04 15.69 -24.98
N GLY A 678 -14.08 15.50 -25.79
CA GLY A 678 -13.92 15.25 -27.24
C GLY A 678 -13.42 13.84 -27.59
N THR A 679 -13.39 12.90 -26.63
CA THR A 679 -12.92 11.52 -26.86
C THR A 679 -14.08 10.51 -26.93
N PRO A 680 -14.07 9.54 -27.87
CA PRO A 680 -15.16 8.58 -27.98
C PRO A 680 -15.11 7.48 -26.90
N THR A 681 -16.27 7.08 -26.38
CA THR A 681 -16.41 5.92 -25.47
C THR A 681 -15.95 4.61 -26.12
N GLY A 682 -15.35 3.71 -25.34
CA GLY A 682 -14.87 2.40 -25.80
C GLY A 682 -13.56 2.46 -26.58
N THR A 683 -12.80 3.56 -26.44
CA THR A 683 -11.55 3.78 -27.20
C THR A 683 -10.31 3.99 -26.34
N VAL A 684 -9.16 3.84 -26.98
CA VAL A 684 -7.85 4.19 -26.45
C VAL A 684 -7.04 4.96 -27.50
N GLY A 685 -6.48 6.11 -27.09
CA GLY A 685 -5.51 6.89 -27.86
C GLY A 685 -4.12 6.68 -27.28
N ARG A 686 -3.14 6.37 -28.12
CA ARG A 686 -1.74 6.15 -27.70
C ARG A 686 -0.84 7.11 -28.44
N VAL A 687 0.05 7.75 -27.70
CA VAL A 687 0.98 8.74 -28.21
C VAL A 687 2.38 8.47 -27.67
N SER A 688 3.33 8.39 -28.59
CA SER A 688 4.76 8.30 -28.35
C SER A 688 5.43 9.66 -28.56
N PRO A 689 6.59 9.93 -27.92
CA PRO A 689 7.26 11.23 -28.02
C PRO A 689 7.67 11.62 -29.44
N ALA A 690 7.76 10.68 -30.38
CA ALA A 690 8.18 10.90 -31.76
C ALA A 690 7.01 10.93 -32.78
N ASP A 691 5.76 10.93 -32.31
CA ASP A 691 4.59 10.76 -33.17
C ASP A 691 4.23 12.04 -33.94
N GLY A 692 4.70 12.12 -35.19
CA GLY A 692 4.13 12.94 -36.27
C GLY A 692 4.12 14.47 -36.09
N PRO A 693 3.59 15.21 -37.09
CA PRO A 693 3.32 16.64 -36.95
C PRO A 693 2.15 16.89 -35.98
N VAL A 694 2.00 18.14 -35.52
CA VAL A 694 0.89 18.55 -34.65
C VAL A 694 -0.46 18.12 -35.23
N GLY A 695 -1.25 17.40 -34.45
CA GLY A 695 -2.54 16.88 -34.91
C GLY A 695 -3.39 16.21 -33.83
N PRO A 696 -4.64 15.86 -34.14
CA PRO A 696 -5.54 15.17 -33.21
C PRO A 696 -5.00 13.78 -32.84
N VAL A 697 -5.13 13.41 -31.57
CA VAL A 697 -4.81 12.05 -31.10
C VAL A 697 -5.74 11.05 -31.79
N THR A 698 -5.17 9.99 -32.35
CA THR A 698 -5.95 8.92 -33.00
C THR A 698 -6.45 7.94 -31.94
N TYR A 699 -7.77 7.77 -31.87
CA TYR A 699 -8.42 6.85 -30.94
C TYR A 699 -8.89 5.59 -31.67
N ASN A 700 -8.44 4.43 -31.19
CA ASN A 700 -8.85 3.13 -31.72
C ASN A 700 -9.91 2.52 -30.79
N LEU A 701 -10.92 1.86 -31.38
CA LEU A 701 -11.86 1.03 -30.63
C LEU A 701 -11.12 -0.13 -29.96
N LEU A 702 -11.50 -0.46 -28.73
CA LEU A 702 -10.95 -1.62 -28.03
C LEU A 702 -11.43 -2.92 -28.69
N GLU A 703 -10.49 -3.82 -28.98
CA GLU A 703 -10.74 -5.13 -29.59
C GLU A 703 -11.32 -6.12 -28.55
N ASP A 704 -12.53 -5.84 -28.06
CA ASP A 704 -13.28 -6.69 -27.13
C ASP A 704 -14.76 -6.73 -27.51
N ALA A 705 -15.46 -7.83 -27.21
CA ALA A 705 -16.89 -7.94 -27.46
C ALA A 705 -17.69 -6.91 -26.66
N ASN A 706 -17.21 -6.58 -25.44
CA ASN A 706 -17.82 -5.61 -24.54
C ASN A 706 -16.73 -4.66 -24.01
N PRO A 707 -16.30 -3.67 -24.81
CA PRO A 707 -15.25 -2.75 -24.41
C PRO A 707 -15.66 -1.96 -23.17
N ARG A 708 -14.71 -1.71 -22.27
CA ARG A 708 -14.98 -0.89 -21.08
C ARG A 708 -15.57 0.49 -21.45
N PRO A 709 -16.45 1.05 -20.60
CA PRO A 709 -16.95 2.41 -20.81
C PRO A 709 -15.82 3.46 -20.74
N GLY A 710 -16.11 4.62 -21.31
CA GLY A 710 -15.19 5.76 -21.35
C GLY A 710 -14.03 5.62 -22.35
N SER A 711 -13.05 6.50 -22.25
CA SER A 711 -11.84 6.53 -23.09
C SER A 711 -10.56 6.56 -22.23
N ALA A 712 -9.42 6.28 -22.86
CA ALA A 712 -8.11 6.49 -22.24
C ALA A 712 -7.14 7.13 -23.24
N THR A 713 -6.43 8.16 -22.81
CA THR A 713 -5.39 8.85 -23.57
C THR A 713 -4.05 8.58 -22.91
N LEU A 714 -3.20 7.80 -23.57
CA LEU A 714 -1.93 7.32 -23.04
C LEU A 714 -0.78 8.08 -23.70
N ILE A 715 -0.08 8.92 -22.94
CA ILE A 715 1.05 9.72 -23.40
C ILE A 715 2.34 9.18 -22.79
N SER A 716 3.25 8.65 -23.60
CA SER A 716 4.52 8.10 -23.11
C SER A 716 5.50 9.20 -22.67
N PHE A 717 6.25 8.93 -21.60
CA PHE A 717 7.37 9.79 -21.21
C PHE A 717 8.63 9.56 -22.07
N GLY A 718 8.69 8.46 -22.85
CA GLY A 718 9.90 8.05 -23.56
C GLY A 718 10.94 7.40 -22.64
N GLY A 719 12.18 7.25 -23.14
CA GLY A 719 13.31 6.81 -22.31
C GLY A 719 13.18 5.39 -21.74
N ARG A 720 12.45 4.48 -22.40
CA ARG A 720 12.24 3.11 -21.91
C ARG A 720 13.55 2.34 -21.66
N GLU A 721 14.49 2.45 -22.60
CA GLU A 721 15.78 1.76 -22.56
C GLU A 721 16.88 2.58 -21.86
N ASP A 722 16.67 3.88 -21.67
CA ASP A 722 17.58 4.78 -20.97
C ASP A 722 16.77 5.76 -20.13
N TRP A 723 16.73 5.52 -18.82
CA TRP A 723 15.99 6.33 -17.86
C TRP A 723 16.42 7.80 -17.88
N GLN A 724 17.61 8.12 -18.37
CA GLN A 724 18.12 9.49 -18.50
C GLN A 724 17.39 10.28 -19.61
N GLN A 725 16.77 9.59 -20.57
CA GLN A 725 16.02 10.20 -21.68
C GLN A 725 14.52 10.33 -21.39
N VAL A 726 14.08 9.99 -20.17
CA VAL A 726 12.69 10.16 -19.75
C VAL A 726 12.38 11.66 -19.67
N ALA A 727 11.35 12.09 -20.39
CA ALA A 727 11.00 13.50 -20.52
C ALA A 727 9.53 13.77 -20.12
N PRO A 728 9.27 14.79 -19.27
CA PRO A 728 7.94 15.31 -19.00
C PRO A 728 7.25 15.88 -20.26
N PHE A 729 5.94 16.08 -20.20
CA PHE A 729 5.20 16.84 -21.24
C PHE A 729 4.31 17.91 -20.60
N ARG A 730 3.83 18.84 -21.40
CA ARG A 730 2.92 19.90 -20.98
C ARG A 730 1.47 19.55 -21.37
N LEU A 731 0.56 19.67 -20.43
CA LEU A 731 -0.89 19.66 -20.66
C LEU A 731 -1.38 21.10 -20.68
N ALA A 732 -2.13 21.50 -21.70
CA ALA A 732 -2.73 22.83 -21.80
C ALA A 732 -4.21 22.76 -22.17
N LEU A 733 -5.04 23.54 -21.48
CA LEU A 733 -6.45 23.73 -21.83
C LEU A 733 -6.60 24.81 -22.91
N ASN A 734 -7.55 24.59 -23.81
CA ASN A 734 -7.97 25.57 -24.81
C ASN A 734 -9.50 25.53 -24.99
N GLU A 735 -10.07 26.57 -25.59
CA GLU A 735 -11.51 26.61 -25.89
C GLU A 735 -11.86 25.75 -27.11
N GLY A 736 -12.96 24.99 -27.01
CA GLY A 736 -13.49 24.21 -28.13
C GLY A 736 -14.08 22.87 -27.72
N ASP A 737 -14.58 22.11 -28.68
CA ASP A 737 -15.20 20.79 -28.53
C ASP A 737 -14.45 19.68 -29.28
N GLY A 738 -13.29 20.00 -29.87
CA GLY A 738 -12.48 19.07 -30.65
C GLY A 738 -11.77 18.01 -29.80
N ALA A 739 -11.32 16.94 -30.48
CA ALA A 739 -10.49 15.91 -29.86
C ALA A 739 -9.14 16.49 -29.39
N PRO A 740 -8.52 15.91 -28.33
CA PRO A 740 -7.19 16.33 -27.87
C PRO A 740 -6.15 16.32 -29.00
N GLN A 741 -5.26 17.29 -29.00
CA GLN A 741 -4.18 17.43 -29.99
C GLN A 741 -2.82 17.24 -29.35
N TRP A 742 -1.94 16.52 -30.05
CA TRP A 742 -0.56 16.29 -29.64
C TRP A 742 0.40 17.05 -30.55
N ASP A 743 1.35 17.75 -29.94
CA ASP A 743 2.53 18.33 -30.57
C ASP A 743 3.77 17.61 -30.04
N ALA A 744 4.40 16.80 -30.89
CA ALA A 744 5.57 16.01 -30.54
C ALA A 744 6.83 16.86 -30.30
N GLU A 745 7.00 17.96 -31.05
CA GLU A 745 8.17 18.83 -30.93
C GLU A 745 8.09 19.65 -29.64
N ALA A 746 6.92 20.23 -29.35
CA ALA A 746 6.69 20.97 -28.13
C ALA A 746 6.45 20.07 -26.91
N ARG A 747 6.22 18.76 -27.11
CA ARG A 747 5.69 17.83 -26.10
C ARG A 747 4.47 18.42 -25.39
N LEU A 748 3.48 18.85 -26.18
CA LEU A 748 2.28 19.51 -25.69
C LEU A 748 1.04 18.68 -26.04
N LEU A 749 0.26 18.35 -25.01
CA LEU A 749 -1.10 17.86 -25.15
C LEU A 749 -2.07 19.03 -24.95
N THR A 750 -2.76 19.45 -26.01
CA THR A 750 -3.83 20.45 -25.94
C THR A 750 -5.18 19.75 -25.82
N VAL A 751 -5.93 20.09 -24.77
CA VAL A 751 -7.28 19.57 -24.50
C VAL A 751 -8.29 20.71 -24.66
N PHE A 752 -9.33 20.48 -25.43
CA PHE A 752 -10.36 21.48 -25.72
C PHE A 752 -11.55 21.30 -24.78
N LEU A 753 -12.02 22.39 -24.18
CA LEU A 753 -13.18 22.37 -23.31
C LEU A 753 -14.20 23.45 -23.74
N PRO A 754 -15.47 23.10 -23.99
CA PRO A 754 -16.46 24.08 -24.39
C PRO A 754 -16.77 25.07 -23.27
N LYS A 755 -17.24 26.26 -23.66
CA LYS A 755 -17.60 27.30 -22.70
C LYS A 755 -18.62 26.80 -21.69
N GLY A 756 -18.40 27.12 -20.42
CA GLY A 756 -19.30 26.75 -19.34
C GLY A 756 -19.30 25.26 -19.00
N HIS A 757 -18.30 24.47 -19.42
CA HIS A 757 -18.20 23.06 -19.06
C HIS A 757 -17.13 22.81 -17.98
N THR A 758 -17.35 21.78 -17.18
CA THR A 758 -16.39 21.24 -16.22
C THR A 758 -16.26 19.73 -16.46
N GLN A 759 -15.03 19.21 -16.50
CA GLN A 759 -14.76 17.78 -16.63
C GLN A 759 -13.78 17.32 -15.55
N THR A 760 -14.10 16.20 -14.88
CA THR A 760 -13.19 15.52 -13.95
C THR A 760 -12.49 14.38 -14.67
N VAL A 761 -11.16 14.37 -14.64
CA VAL A 761 -10.29 13.50 -15.44
C VAL A 761 -9.34 12.74 -14.50
N PRO A 762 -9.46 11.41 -14.38
CA PRO A 762 -8.46 10.60 -13.70
C PRO A 762 -7.11 10.66 -14.44
N LEU A 763 -6.08 11.10 -13.74
CA LEU A 763 -4.69 11.09 -14.16
C LEU A 763 -3.91 10.04 -13.36
N SER A 764 -3.32 9.09 -14.05
CA SER A 764 -2.50 8.03 -13.46
C SER A 764 -1.29 7.73 -14.34
N CYS A 765 -0.39 6.87 -13.89
CA CYS A 765 0.61 6.30 -14.79
C CYS A 765 0.00 5.09 -15.51
N PHE A 766 0.49 4.76 -16.71
CA PHE A 766 0.30 3.43 -17.28
C PHE A 766 1.61 2.64 -17.26
N MET A 767 1.46 1.33 -17.25
CA MET A 767 2.53 0.35 -17.39
C MET A 767 2.35 -0.40 -18.71
N GLU A 768 3.44 -0.94 -19.26
CA GLU A 768 3.32 -1.85 -20.39
C GLU A 768 3.01 -3.28 -19.92
N PRO A 769 2.39 -4.14 -20.75
CA PRO A 769 2.01 -5.50 -20.34
C PRO A 769 3.16 -6.35 -19.77
N GLU A 770 4.38 -6.15 -20.23
CA GLU A 770 5.58 -6.84 -19.72
C GLU A 770 5.95 -6.39 -18.30
N ASP A 771 5.69 -5.13 -17.95
CA ASP A 771 5.98 -4.59 -16.62
C ASP A 771 5.04 -5.18 -15.56
N LEU A 772 3.80 -5.50 -15.93
CA LEU A 772 2.84 -6.15 -15.04
C LEU A 772 3.37 -7.48 -14.48
N LYS A 773 4.23 -8.20 -15.22
CA LYS A 773 4.84 -9.46 -14.74
C LYS A 773 5.77 -9.25 -13.53
N ARG A 774 6.18 -8.01 -13.27
CA ARG A 774 7.01 -7.63 -12.11
C ARG A 774 6.17 -7.22 -10.89
N MET A 775 4.84 -7.10 -11.04
CA MET A 775 3.94 -6.64 -9.98
C MET A 775 3.32 -7.81 -9.22
N GLY A 776 3.56 -7.88 -7.91
CA GLY A 776 3.05 -8.91 -7.01
C GLY A 776 1.54 -8.84 -6.83
N VAL A 777 0.99 -7.62 -6.67
CA VAL A 777 -0.46 -7.41 -6.57
C VAL A 777 -1.18 -7.83 -7.87
N TRP A 778 -0.56 -7.59 -9.03
CA TRP A 778 -1.08 -8.10 -10.31
C TRP A 778 -1.06 -9.62 -10.38
N ALA A 779 0.01 -10.26 -9.92
CA ALA A 779 0.09 -11.72 -9.85
C ALA A 779 -1.04 -12.30 -8.98
N TRP A 780 -1.32 -11.69 -7.82
CA TRP A 780 -2.44 -12.07 -6.96
C TRP A 780 -3.80 -11.86 -7.61
N LEU A 781 -4.03 -10.72 -8.28
CA LEU A 781 -5.26 -10.43 -9.00
C LEU A 781 -5.52 -11.45 -10.11
N ARG A 782 -4.48 -11.76 -10.92
CA ARG A 782 -4.58 -12.79 -11.97
C ARG A 782 -4.92 -14.17 -11.41
N GLU A 783 -4.25 -14.58 -10.34
CA GLU A 783 -4.54 -15.84 -9.65
C GLU A 783 -5.99 -15.91 -9.16
N TYR A 784 -6.52 -14.81 -8.64
CA TYR A 784 -7.91 -14.74 -8.18
C TYR A 784 -8.93 -14.75 -9.32
N ILE A 785 -8.68 -13.99 -10.40
CA ILE A 785 -9.51 -14.03 -11.60
C ILE A 785 -9.55 -15.45 -12.17
N GLU A 786 -8.40 -16.12 -12.27
CA GLU A 786 -8.34 -17.52 -12.72
C GLU A 786 -9.20 -18.41 -11.82
N TYR A 787 -9.04 -18.32 -10.49
CA TYR A 787 -9.87 -19.04 -9.52
C TYR A 787 -11.38 -18.78 -9.71
N LEU A 788 -11.81 -17.53 -9.88
CA LEU A 788 -13.23 -17.20 -10.11
C LEU A 788 -13.75 -17.84 -11.40
N THR A 789 -12.95 -17.82 -12.48
CA THR A 789 -13.34 -18.39 -13.77
C THR A 789 -13.34 -19.92 -13.81
N THR A 790 -12.52 -20.59 -12.99
CA THR A 790 -12.41 -22.06 -12.97
C THR A 790 -13.26 -22.74 -11.89
N ASN A 791 -13.44 -22.10 -10.72
CA ASN A 791 -13.99 -22.75 -9.53
C ASN A 791 -15.34 -22.19 -9.06
N GLN A 792 -15.72 -20.97 -9.47
CA GLN A 792 -16.99 -20.34 -9.09
C GLN A 792 -17.89 -20.11 -10.30
N SER A 793 -17.98 -21.09 -11.21
CA SER A 793 -18.87 -21.06 -12.38
C SER A 793 -20.37 -21.17 -12.03
N GLU A 794 -20.74 -21.22 -10.75
CA GLU A 794 -22.14 -21.27 -10.30
C GLU A 794 -22.77 -19.87 -10.35
N THR A 795 -23.60 -19.67 -11.39
CA THR A 795 -24.79 -18.83 -11.50
C THR A 795 -24.85 -17.54 -10.65
N ALA A 796 -24.83 -17.53 -9.31
CA ALA A 796 -25.09 -16.33 -8.50
C ALA A 796 -24.15 -15.13 -8.73
N PHE A 797 -22.86 -15.33 -9.05
CA PHE A 797 -21.94 -14.25 -9.44
C PHE A 797 -22.19 -13.75 -10.88
N TYR A 798 -22.73 -14.61 -11.74
CA TYR A 798 -23.00 -14.36 -13.16
C TYR A 798 -24.48 -14.06 -13.48
N ASP A 799 -25.39 -14.21 -12.52
CA ASP A 799 -26.85 -14.08 -12.67
C ASP A 799 -27.28 -12.62 -12.79
N ASN A 800 -26.44 -11.70 -12.34
CA ASN A 800 -26.53 -10.29 -12.68
C ASN A 800 -25.76 -10.07 -13.98
N PHE A 801 -26.48 -9.85 -15.09
CA PHE A 801 -25.96 -9.59 -16.43
C PHE A 801 -24.75 -8.60 -16.53
N PRO A 802 -24.59 -7.57 -15.65
CA PRO A 802 -23.41 -6.69 -15.63
C PRO A 802 -22.07 -7.33 -15.24
N SER A 803 -22.07 -8.52 -14.66
CA SER A 803 -20.88 -9.12 -13.99
C SER A 803 -19.95 -9.87 -14.93
N LYS A 804 -20.41 -10.27 -16.13
CA LYS A 804 -19.60 -11.03 -17.11
C LYS A 804 -18.48 -10.19 -17.73
N ASP A 805 -18.72 -8.90 -17.95
CA ASP A 805 -17.77 -8.00 -18.61
C ASP A 805 -16.83 -7.31 -17.62
N GLN A 806 -17.17 -7.35 -16.32
CA GLN A 806 -16.39 -6.69 -15.26
C GLN A 806 -14.92 -7.14 -15.25
N ILE A 807 -14.66 -8.45 -15.41
CA ILE A 807 -13.29 -8.97 -15.47
C ILE A 807 -12.55 -8.41 -16.69
N ALA A 808 -13.17 -8.38 -17.87
CA ALA A 808 -12.57 -7.82 -19.07
C ALA A 808 -12.24 -6.33 -18.87
N HIS A 809 -13.15 -5.56 -18.27
CA HIS A 809 -12.94 -4.14 -17.98
C HIS A 809 -11.81 -3.91 -16.97
N ILE A 810 -11.69 -4.75 -15.94
CA ILE A 810 -10.60 -4.72 -14.96
C ILE A 810 -9.25 -4.97 -15.66
N LEU A 811 -9.17 -6.00 -16.51
CA LEU A 811 -7.95 -6.33 -17.25
C LEU A 811 -7.56 -5.22 -18.23
N GLN A 812 -8.52 -4.65 -18.95
CA GLN A 812 -8.31 -3.50 -19.84
C GLN A 812 -7.79 -2.29 -19.05
N ARG A 813 -8.43 -1.94 -17.92
CA ARG A 813 -7.97 -0.85 -17.05
C ARG A 813 -6.58 -1.11 -16.48
N ALA A 814 -6.22 -2.33 -16.12
CA ALA A 814 -4.88 -2.62 -15.58
C ALA A 814 -3.75 -2.27 -16.57
N VAL A 815 -3.96 -2.47 -17.87
CA VAL A 815 -2.97 -2.17 -18.93
C VAL A 815 -2.96 -0.69 -19.34
N GLU A 816 -4.06 0.02 -19.12
CA GLU A 816 -4.21 1.42 -19.50
C GLU A 816 -3.98 2.41 -18.35
N GLY A 817 -3.57 1.94 -17.16
CA GLY A 817 -3.38 2.81 -15.99
C GLY A 817 -4.67 3.14 -15.21
N GLY A 818 -5.73 2.34 -15.30
CA GLY A 818 -7.02 2.58 -14.66
C GLY A 818 -7.32 1.76 -13.40
N HIS A 819 -6.41 0.89 -12.94
CA HIS A 819 -6.63 0.05 -11.77
C HIS A 819 -5.90 0.61 -10.54
N TRP A 820 -6.65 1.05 -9.52
CA TRP A 820 -6.09 1.82 -8.40
C TRP A 820 -5.04 1.07 -7.56
N MET A 821 -5.14 -0.26 -7.42
CA MET A 821 -4.08 -1.07 -6.75
C MET A 821 -2.74 -1.11 -7.49
N LEU A 822 -2.72 -0.77 -8.78
CA LEU A 822 -1.52 -0.80 -9.62
C LEU A 822 -1.04 0.62 -9.94
N THR A 823 -1.97 1.49 -10.30
CA THR A 823 -1.76 2.86 -10.77
C THR A 823 -2.86 3.76 -10.20
N PRO A 824 -2.82 4.11 -8.90
CA PRO A 824 -3.82 4.96 -8.28
C PRO A 824 -3.91 6.31 -8.99
N PRO A 825 -5.13 6.81 -9.24
CA PRO A 825 -5.32 8.08 -9.94
C PRO A 825 -5.22 9.28 -9.00
N LEU A 826 -4.74 10.40 -9.54
CA LEU A 826 -5.03 11.76 -9.09
C LEU A 826 -6.18 12.31 -9.95
N LEU A 827 -7.15 13.01 -9.36
CA LEU A 827 -8.24 13.60 -10.13
C LEU A 827 -7.87 15.02 -10.57
N LEU A 828 -7.91 15.28 -11.88
CA LEU A 828 -7.83 16.63 -12.44
C LEU A 828 -9.23 17.20 -12.64
N THR A 829 -9.42 18.48 -12.37
CA THR A 829 -10.65 19.19 -12.74
C THR A 829 -10.34 20.24 -13.80
N LEU A 830 -10.91 20.06 -14.99
CA LEU A 830 -10.79 20.98 -16.11
C LEU A 830 -12.02 21.90 -16.13
N VAL A 831 -11.82 23.21 -16.08
CA VAL A 831 -12.91 24.19 -15.98
C VAL A 831 -12.80 25.24 -17.08
N HIS A 832 -13.87 25.41 -17.84
CA HIS A 832 -14.05 26.58 -18.69
C HIS A 832 -15.10 27.49 -18.07
N ALA A 833 -14.63 28.40 -17.23
CA ALA A 833 -15.47 29.33 -16.49
C ALA A 833 -16.00 30.46 -17.39
N VAL A 834 -17.28 30.78 -17.26
CA VAL A 834 -17.92 31.92 -17.94
C VAL A 834 -18.48 32.89 -16.92
N GLN A 835 -18.24 34.19 -17.11
CA GLN A 835 -18.60 35.25 -16.15
C GLN A 835 -20.12 35.34 -15.96
N GLN A 836 -20.88 35.19 -17.04
CA GLN A 836 -22.33 35.09 -17.05
C GLN A 836 -22.77 33.83 -17.81
N PRO A 837 -23.98 33.30 -17.54
CA PRO A 837 -24.53 32.20 -18.34
C PRO A 837 -24.50 32.54 -19.84
N LEU A 838 -24.18 31.55 -20.67
CA LEU A 838 -24.17 31.75 -22.12
C LEU A 838 -25.61 31.91 -22.62
N GLY A 839 -25.82 32.86 -23.53
CA GLY A 839 -27.14 33.19 -24.03
C GLY A 839 -28.02 33.90 -22.99
N ARG A 840 -29.33 33.91 -23.24
CA ARG A 840 -30.32 34.47 -22.33
C ARG A 840 -31.37 33.41 -22.05
N PRO A 841 -31.84 33.27 -20.80
CA PRO A 841 -33.02 32.47 -20.51
C PRO A 841 -34.20 33.00 -21.33
N GLU A 842 -34.81 32.12 -22.11
CA GLU A 842 -35.93 32.48 -22.98
C GLU A 842 -37.09 31.53 -22.70
N PHE A 843 -38.23 32.09 -22.30
CA PHE A 843 -39.43 31.27 -22.18
C PHE A 843 -39.78 30.72 -23.56
N THR A 844 -40.13 29.44 -23.63
CA THR A 844 -40.43 28.72 -24.86
C THR A 844 -41.65 27.82 -24.66
N ARG A 845 -42.30 27.44 -25.76
CA ARG A 845 -43.42 26.49 -25.71
C ARG A 845 -42.89 25.12 -25.27
N LEU A 846 -43.62 24.49 -24.37
CA LEU A 846 -43.28 23.16 -23.86
C LEU A 846 -44.09 22.09 -24.59
N ASN A 847 -43.41 21.11 -25.19
CA ASN A 847 -44.05 19.93 -25.77
C ASN A 847 -44.38 18.93 -24.66
N ALA A 848 -45.59 18.98 -24.12
CA ALA A 848 -46.03 18.12 -23.03
C ALA A 848 -47.51 17.76 -23.12
N GLN A 849 -47.87 16.58 -22.62
CA GLN A 849 -49.24 16.12 -22.46
C GLN A 849 -49.64 16.16 -20.99
N PHE A 850 -50.71 16.89 -20.69
CA PHE A 850 -51.23 17.03 -19.32
C PHE A 850 -52.29 15.96 -19.02
N ASP A 851 -52.19 15.26 -17.89
CA ASP A 851 -53.22 14.30 -17.47
C ASP A 851 -54.49 15.04 -17.03
N PRO A 852 -55.64 14.87 -17.73
CA PRO A 852 -56.90 15.53 -17.38
C PRO A 852 -57.48 15.10 -16.03
N LYS A 853 -56.98 14.01 -15.41
CA LYS A 853 -57.42 13.53 -14.09
C LYS A 853 -56.56 14.05 -12.93
N SER A 854 -55.41 14.65 -13.21
CA SER A 854 -54.45 15.13 -12.20
C SER A 854 -54.74 16.58 -11.72
N THR A 855 -55.82 17.19 -12.21
CA THR A 855 -55.98 18.65 -12.25
C THR A 855 -56.55 19.23 -10.95
N SER A 856 -55.72 19.32 -9.91
CA SER A 856 -56.04 20.18 -8.77
C SER A 856 -55.84 21.66 -9.08
N LEU A 857 -55.14 22.02 -10.16
CA LEU A 857 -54.62 23.38 -10.44
C LEU A 857 -55.31 24.16 -11.58
N LEU A 858 -56.27 23.57 -12.32
CA LEU A 858 -56.81 24.15 -13.56
C LEU A 858 -58.21 24.79 -13.44
N GLN A 859 -58.39 25.93 -14.13
CA GLN A 859 -59.69 26.49 -14.56
C GLN A 859 -59.95 26.31 -16.07
N THR A 860 -58.94 26.02 -16.88
CA THR A 860 -59.05 25.71 -18.32
C THR A 860 -59.09 24.19 -18.53
N GLN A 861 -60.01 23.70 -19.36
CA GLN A 861 -60.13 22.28 -19.68
C GLN A 861 -58.89 21.86 -20.50
N PRO A 862 -58.05 20.91 -20.03
CA PRO A 862 -56.93 20.42 -20.82
C PRO A 862 -57.47 19.70 -22.07
N GLU A 863 -56.81 19.88 -23.21
CA GLU A 863 -57.18 19.21 -24.46
C GLU A 863 -57.17 17.69 -24.28
N THR A 864 -58.27 17.02 -24.63
CA THR A 864 -58.45 15.58 -24.44
C THR A 864 -57.90 14.72 -25.58
N ASP A 865 -57.55 15.33 -26.72
CA ASP A 865 -56.97 14.67 -27.90
C ASP A 865 -55.71 15.42 -28.38
N PRO A 866 -54.66 14.75 -28.85
CA PRO A 866 -53.44 15.39 -29.33
C PRO A 866 -53.72 16.15 -30.63
N THR A 867 -53.69 17.49 -30.60
CA THR A 867 -53.50 18.29 -31.82
C THR A 867 -52.00 18.59 -31.98
N ALA A 868 -51.55 18.81 -33.22
CA ALA A 868 -50.15 19.11 -33.52
C ALA A 868 -49.64 20.44 -32.87
N GLU A 869 -50.55 21.18 -32.21
CA GLU A 869 -50.35 22.51 -31.63
C GLU A 869 -51.12 22.67 -30.28
N THR A 870 -51.10 21.72 -29.33
CA THR A 870 -51.80 21.92 -28.04
C THR A 870 -51.17 23.10 -27.24
N GLU A 871 -51.84 24.26 -27.29
CA GLU A 871 -51.36 25.60 -26.91
C GLU A 871 -51.40 25.85 -25.38
N LEU A 872 -50.26 25.73 -24.71
CA LEU A 872 -49.91 26.77 -23.75
C LEU A 872 -49.19 27.88 -24.52
N ASP A 873 -49.49 29.14 -24.18
CA ASP A 873 -48.63 30.24 -24.59
C ASP A 873 -47.21 29.98 -24.04
N VAL A 874 -46.23 30.74 -24.52
CA VAL A 874 -44.81 30.61 -24.16
C VAL A 874 -44.57 30.46 -22.65
N LEU A 875 -45.44 31.07 -21.83
CA LEU A 875 -45.57 30.82 -20.40
C LEU A 875 -47.02 31.07 -19.98
N THR A 876 -47.63 30.16 -19.23
CA THR A 876 -49.01 30.31 -18.76
C THR A 876 -49.07 30.30 -17.23
N ALA A 877 -49.77 31.26 -16.62
CA ALA A 877 -49.99 31.32 -15.18
C ALA A 877 -51.31 30.63 -14.80
N TRP A 878 -51.23 29.39 -14.32
CA TRP A 878 -52.40 28.60 -13.88
C TRP A 878 -52.81 28.96 -12.46
N ARG A 879 -54.12 29.06 -12.24
CA ARG A 879 -54.71 29.48 -10.96
C ARG A 879 -55.89 28.60 -10.58
N ARG A 880 -55.98 28.23 -9.30
CA ARG A 880 -57.19 27.60 -8.73
C ARG A 880 -58.26 28.67 -8.50
N LEU A 881 -59.54 28.30 -8.62
CA LEU A 881 -60.64 29.21 -8.27
C LEU A 881 -60.49 29.70 -6.81
N GLY A 882 -60.46 31.02 -6.63
CA GLY A 882 -60.33 31.66 -5.31
C GLY A 882 -58.91 31.65 -4.71
N SER A 883 -57.89 31.16 -5.44
CA SER A 883 -56.50 31.21 -4.99
C SER A 883 -55.86 32.58 -5.18
N THR A 884 -54.96 32.94 -4.26
CA THR A 884 -54.18 34.19 -4.30
C THR A 884 -52.81 34.01 -4.93
N ASP A 885 -52.51 32.82 -5.45
CA ASP A 885 -51.23 32.43 -6.04
C ASP A 885 -51.43 31.81 -7.42
N ALA A 886 -50.39 31.86 -8.26
CA ALA A 886 -50.40 31.27 -9.60
C ALA A 886 -49.19 30.35 -9.79
N TYR A 887 -49.37 29.26 -10.50
CA TYR A 887 -48.32 28.34 -10.91
C TYR A 887 -47.93 28.64 -12.35
N LEU A 888 -46.64 28.82 -12.61
CA LEU A 888 -46.14 29.06 -13.95
C LEU A 888 -45.94 27.72 -14.66
N VAL A 889 -46.59 27.53 -15.81
CA VAL A 889 -46.51 26.31 -16.63
C VAL A 889 -46.00 26.70 -18.01
N GLY A 890 -44.96 26.03 -18.49
CA GLY A 890 -44.28 26.37 -19.74
C GLY A 890 -42.84 25.85 -19.76
N GLY A 891 -42.09 26.20 -20.81
CA GLY A 891 -40.67 25.87 -20.94
C GLY A 891 -39.80 27.10 -20.72
N LEU A 892 -38.60 26.92 -20.19
CA LEU A 892 -37.57 27.96 -20.14
C LEU A 892 -36.26 27.41 -20.69
N GLN A 893 -35.89 27.84 -21.89
CA GLN A 893 -34.63 27.49 -22.52
C GLN A 893 -33.49 28.17 -21.77
N ILE A 894 -32.45 27.42 -21.44
CA ILE A 894 -31.23 27.91 -20.81
C ILE A 894 -30.00 27.32 -21.50
N HIS A 895 -28.82 27.76 -21.09
CA HIS A 895 -27.59 26.99 -21.27
C HIS A 895 -27.26 26.32 -19.93
N GLY A 896 -27.62 25.05 -19.79
CA GLY A 896 -27.58 24.33 -18.52
C GLY A 896 -26.18 24.27 -17.95
N ALA A 897 -25.19 23.96 -18.80
CA ALA A 897 -23.79 23.83 -18.39
C ALA A 897 -23.24 25.10 -17.72
N SER A 898 -23.68 26.30 -18.12
CA SER A 898 -23.26 27.55 -17.46
C SER A 898 -24.17 28.04 -16.33
N THR A 899 -25.39 27.52 -16.22
CA THR A 899 -26.42 28.05 -15.32
C THR A 899 -26.43 27.28 -14.00
N ALA A 900 -26.26 27.95 -12.86
CA ALA A 900 -26.42 27.35 -11.53
C ALA A 900 -27.86 27.42 -11.01
N LYS A 901 -28.58 28.50 -11.38
CA LYS A 901 -29.96 28.73 -10.99
C LYS A 901 -30.60 29.80 -11.86
N VAL A 902 -31.92 29.85 -11.84
CA VAL A 902 -32.73 30.92 -12.43
C VAL A 902 -33.63 31.53 -11.37
N ASP A 903 -33.57 32.85 -11.22
CA ASP A 903 -34.50 33.63 -10.40
C ASP A 903 -35.61 34.18 -11.31
N ILE A 904 -36.87 33.83 -11.03
CA ILE A 904 -38.02 34.37 -11.75
C ILE A 904 -38.56 35.59 -11.00
N ARG A 905 -38.74 36.69 -11.71
CA ARG A 905 -39.28 37.95 -11.19
C ARG A 905 -40.54 38.33 -11.95
N ALA A 906 -41.45 38.99 -11.25
CA ALA A 906 -42.70 39.50 -11.79
C ALA A 906 -42.74 41.03 -11.64
N GLU A 907 -43.20 41.72 -12.67
CA GLU A 907 -43.50 43.16 -12.64
C GLU A 907 -44.88 43.37 -13.27
N TRP A 908 -45.72 44.20 -12.66
CA TRP A 908 -47.04 44.54 -13.21
C TRP A 908 -47.48 45.92 -12.76
N ILE A 909 -48.50 46.46 -13.44
CA ILE A 909 -49.10 47.75 -13.12
C ILE A 909 -50.60 47.52 -12.96
N ASP A 910 -51.14 47.85 -11.79
CA ASP A 910 -52.58 47.79 -11.54
C ASP A 910 -53.18 49.20 -11.48
N PRO A 911 -54.42 49.38 -11.98
CA PRO A 911 -55.18 50.60 -11.73
C PRO A 911 -55.58 50.68 -10.25
N VAL A 912 -55.33 51.82 -9.62
CA VAL A 912 -55.66 52.10 -8.21
C VAL A 912 -56.56 53.32 -8.14
N ASP A 913 -57.76 53.12 -7.60
CA ASP A 913 -58.75 54.17 -7.34
C ASP A 913 -58.68 54.59 -5.85
N ASP A 914 -57.68 55.40 -5.53
CA ASP A 914 -57.53 55.99 -4.19
C ASP A 914 -58.49 57.17 -4.05
N LEU A 915 -59.51 57.02 -3.19
CA LEU A 915 -60.53 58.03 -2.94
C LEU A 915 -59.99 59.36 -2.37
N SER A 916 -58.71 59.41 -1.97
CA SER A 916 -58.01 60.64 -1.58
C SER A 916 -57.36 61.39 -2.76
N GLN A 917 -57.29 60.77 -3.94
CA GLN A 917 -56.78 61.35 -5.19
C GLN A 917 -57.96 61.83 -6.06
N PRO A 918 -57.79 62.92 -6.85
CA PRO A 918 -58.87 63.47 -7.69
C PRO A 918 -59.16 62.65 -8.96
N THR A 919 -58.29 61.71 -9.34
CA THR A 919 -58.43 60.82 -10.50
C THR A 919 -57.83 59.45 -10.20
N PRO A 920 -58.36 58.34 -10.76
CA PRO A 920 -57.72 57.03 -10.69
C PRO A 920 -56.27 57.08 -11.21
N GLY A 921 -55.38 56.37 -10.54
CA GLY A 921 -53.96 56.28 -10.90
C GLY A 921 -53.54 54.86 -11.28
N GLU A 922 -52.27 54.71 -11.64
CA GLU A 922 -51.62 53.42 -11.87
C GLU A 922 -50.55 53.23 -10.78
N GLN A 923 -50.47 52.01 -10.24
CA GLN A 923 -49.46 51.66 -9.25
C GLN A 923 -48.60 50.49 -9.78
N PRO A 924 -47.27 50.66 -9.89
CA PRO A 924 -46.37 49.57 -10.25
C PRO A 924 -46.13 48.65 -9.04
N PHE A 925 -46.02 47.36 -9.32
CA PHE A 925 -45.70 46.30 -8.37
C PHE A 925 -44.58 45.42 -8.93
N ALA A 926 -43.76 44.88 -8.04
CA ALA A 926 -42.74 43.91 -8.38
C ALA A 926 -42.65 42.83 -7.29
N ALA A 927 -42.44 41.58 -7.70
CA ALA A 927 -42.31 40.47 -6.77
C ALA A 927 -41.24 39.47 -7.24
N PHE A 928 -40.56 38.85 -6.28
CA PHE A 928 -39.80 37.64 -6.53
C PHE A 928 -40.78 36.46 -6.59
N VAL A 929 -40.74 35.71 -7.68
CA VAL A 929 -41.66 34.59 -7.91
C VAL A 929 -41.09 33.32 -7.29
N ASP A 930 -39.95 32.86 -7.81
CA ASP A 930 -39.33 31.63 -7.34
C ASP A 930 -37.86 31.52 -7.77
N GLU A 931 -37.11 30.66 -7.07
CA GLU A 931 -35.76 30.24 -7.46
C GLU A 931 -35.84 28.82 -8.02
N VAL A 932 -35.35 28.63 -9.25
CA VAL A 932 -35.19 27.32 -9.87
C VAL A 932 -33.71 26.95 -9.84
N PRO A 933 -33.26 26.14 -8.87
CA PRO A 933 -31.86 25.73 -8.78
C PRO A 933 -31.54 24.64 -9.80
N LEU A 934 -30.34 24.68 -10.39
CA LEU A 934 -29.80 23.66 -11.28
C LEU A 934 -28.43 23.17 -10.75
N PRO A 935 -28.42 22.40 -9.64
CA PRO A 935 -27.18 21.99 -8.99
C PRO A 935 -26.42 20.88 -9.75
N LYS A 936 -27.10 20.13 -10.61
CA LYS A 936 -26.54 19.03 -11.41
C LYS A 936 -27.03 19.14 -12.85
N LEU A 937 -26.28 18.58 -13.80
CA LEU A 937 -26.64 18.49 -15.23
C LEU A 937 -27.24 17.12 -15.57
N GLN A 938 -27.94 16.51 -14.61
CA GLN A 938 -28.65 15.25 -14.82
C GLN A 938 -30.12 15.59 -15.02
N GLU A 939 -30.74 14.94 -16.00
CA GLU A 939 -32.18 15.04 -16.22
C GLU A 939 -32.94 14.67 -14.95
N GLY A 940 -33.99 15.42 -14.62
CA GLY A 940 -34.83 15.13 -13.46
C GLY A 940 -35.41 16.34 -12.75
N LEU A 941 -36.03 16.07 -11.60
CA LEU A 941 -36.72 17.08 -10.79
C LEU A 941 -35.74 18.05 -10.11
N LEU A 942 -36.07 19.34 -10.21
CA LEU A 942 -35.39 20.41 -9.53
C LEU A 942 -36.14 20.78 -8.26
N LEU A 943 -35.41 20.71 -7.15
CA LEU A 943 -35.95 20.92 -5.81
C LEU A 943 -35.34 22.18 -5.19
N THR A 944 -36.17 22.96 -4.50
CA THR A 944 -35.66 24.03 -3.63
C THR A 944 -34.90 23.45 -2.42
N LYS A 945 -34.23 24.32 -1.66
CA LYS A 945 -33.63 23.95 -0.35
C LYS A 945 -34.64 23.34 0.64
N ALA A 946 -35.93 23.61 0.48
CA ALA A 946 -37.00 23.02 1.28
C ALA A 946 -37.60 21.76 0.65
N PHE A 947 -36.91 21.13 -0.30
CA PHE A 947 -37.32 19.93 -1.03
C PHE A 947 -38.64 20.06 -1.80
N ARG A 948 -39.04 21.29 -2.17
CA ARG A 948 -40.22 21.52 -3.01
C ARG A 948 -39.84 21.44 -4.49
N PRO A 949 -40.53 20.64 -5.31
CA PRO A 949 -40.36 20.65 -6.76
C PRO A 949 -40.72 22.01 -7.35
N VAL A 950 -39.84 22.54 -8.20
CA VAL A 950 -40.02 23.86 -8.86
C VAL A 950 -39.78 23.82 -10.37
N GLY A 951 -39.31 22.70 -10.88
CA GLY A 951 -39.12 22.46 -12.31
C GLY A 951 -38.61 21.05 -12.57
N TYR A 952 -38.55 20.67 -13.83
CA TYR A 952 -37.88 19.47 -14.32
C TYR A 952 -36.83 19.92 -15.34
N TYR A 953 -35.59 19.44 -15.23
CA TYR A 953 -34.55 19.73 -16.21
C TYR A 953 -34.47 18.60 -17.23
N ASP A 954 -34.67 18.96 -18.50
CA ASP A 954 -34.40 18.11 -19.66
C ASP A 954 -32.97 18.39 -20.13
N ALA A 955 -32.09 17.43 -19.90
CA ALA A 955 -30.66 17.58 -20.17
C ALA A 955 -30.34 17.51 -21.67
N ASP A 956 -31.16 16.83 -22.47
CA ASP A 956 -30.93 16.66 -23.92
C ASP A 956 -31.20 17.96 -24.69
N HIS A 957 -32.17 18.75 -24.21
CA HIS A 957 -32.57 20.01 -24.84
C HIS A 957 -32.15 21.26 -24.06
N ASP A 958 -31.50 21.09 -22.91
CA ASP A 958 -31.10 22.20 -22.03
C ASP A 958 -32.30 23.07 -21.61
N LEU A 959 -33.42 22.40 -21.32
CA LEU A 959 -34.74 23.00 -21.11
C LEU A 959 -35.24 22.79 -19.68
N LEU A 960 -35.74 23.85 -19.06
CA LEU A 960 -36.47 23.75 -17.79
C LEU A 960 -37.98 23.64 -18.09
N GLY A 961 -38.55 22.47 -17.81
CA GLY A 961 -39.99 22.23 -17.87
C GLY A 961 -40.67 22.62 -16.56
N PHE A 962 -41.62 23.56 -16.64
CA PHE A 962 -42.51 23.91 -15.53
C PHE A 962 -43.85 23.24 -15.74
N VAL A 963 -44.13 22.21 -14.95
CA VAL A 963 -45.20 21.25 -15.24
C VAL A 963 -45.93 20.79 -13.98
N PRO A 964 -47.26 20.59 -14.05
CA PRO A 964 -48.02 19.98 -12.97
C PRO A 964 -47.75 18.48 -12.88
N SER A 965 -48.14 17.87 -11.76
CA SER A 965 -48.17 16.42 -11.60
C SER A 965 -49.03 15.75 -12.68
N GLY A 966 -48.62 14.57 -13.13
CA GLY A 966 -49.27 13.79 -14.17
C GLY A 966 -48.83 14.14 -15.59
N THR A 967 -47.97 15.16 -15.77
CA THR A 967 -47.48 15.57 -17.09
C THR A 967 -46.54 14.54 -17.68
N ARG A 968 -46.65 14.30 -18.99
CA ARG A 968 -45.71 13.52 -19.79
C ARG A 968 -45.00 14.44 -20.77
N LEU A 969 -43.67 14.48 -20.71
CA LEU A 969 -42.86 15.27 -21.65
C LEU A 969 -42.76 14.52 -23.00
N GLY A 970 -42.85 15.27 -24.11
CA GLY A 970 -42.73 14.75 -25.48
C GLY A 970 -44.04 14.38 -26.19
N ASN A 971 -43.93 14.10 -27.49
CA ASN A 971 -45.05 13.74 -28.37
C ASN A 971 -44.99 12.23 -28.72
N LEU A 972 -45.80 11.40 -28.06
CA LEU A 972 -46.26 10.05 -28.50
C LEU A 972 -45.39 8.78 -28.23
N VAL A 973 -44.35 8.80 -27.38
CA VAL A 973 -43.58 7.60 -26.92
C VAL A 973 -43.47 7.67 -25.38
N PRO A 974 -43.26 6.61 -24.56
CA PRO A 974 -43.36 6.75 -23.10
C PRO A 974 -42.18 7.57 -22.57
N GLY A 975 -42.33 8.90 -22.60
CA GLY A 975 -41.51 9.83 -21.86
C GLY A 975 -41.84 9.76 -20.38
N ASP A 976 -40.92 10.27 -19.56
CA ASP A 976 -41.06 10.24 -18.11
C ASP A 976 -42.34 10.94 -17.66
N GLN A 977 -43.18 10.19 -16.93
CA GLN A 977 -44.35 10.75 -16.29
C GLN A 977 -43.90 11.43 -14.99
N ILE A 978 -44.16 12.72 -14.88
CA ILE A 978 -43.79 13.51 -13.72
C ILE A 978 -44.89 13.37 -12.67
N TYR A 979 -44.57 12.85 -11.48
CA TYR A 979 -45.55 12.55 -10.43
C TYR A 979 -45.68 13.65 -9.36
N SER A 980 -45.14 14.84 -9.61
CA SER A 980 -45.13 15.97 -8.68
C SER A 980 -45.37 17.31 -9.39
N ASP A 981 -45.99 18.28 -8.69
CA ASP A 981 -46.15 19.64 -9.21
C ASP A 981 -44.79 20.38 -9.24
N ALA A 982 -44.09 20.30 -10.37
CA ALA A 982 -42.77 20.85 -10.60
C ALA A 982 -42.85 22.18 -11.36
N ALA A 983 -43.38 23.21 -10.68
CA ALA A 983 -43.64 24.51 -11.29
C ALA A 983 -43.36 25.68 -10.31
N PRO A 984 -42.80 26.80 -10.78
CA PRO A 984 -42.63 28.02 -9.99
C PRO A 984 -43.96 28.60 -9.52
N ARG A 985 -44.00 29.18 -8.32
CA ARG A 985 -45.25 29.68 -7.70
C ARG A 985 -45.20 31.17 -7.37
N HIS A 986 -45.98 31.98 -8.07
CA HIS A 986 -46.13 33.42 -7.83
C HIS A 986 -47.22 33.70 -6.78
N GLN A 987 -46.84 34.31 -5.65
CA GLN A 987 -47.78 34.80 -4.63
C GLN A 987 -48.25 36.23 -4.97
N LEU A 988 -49.44 36.38 -5.54
CA LEU A 988 -50.03 37.68 -5.88
C LEU A 988 -50.76 38.33 -4.69
N GLY A 989 -51.27 37.52 -3.75
CA GLY A 989 -51.87 38.00 -2.49
C GLY A 989 -53.35 38.38 -2.57
N ASP A 990 -53.93 38.46 -3.77
CA ASP A 990 -55.36 38.68 -3.98
C ASP A 990 -55.90 37.91 -5.20
N THR A 991 -57.20 38.00 -5.46
CA THR A 991 -57.88 37.31 -6.58
C THR A 991 -58.23 38.24 -7.76
N ARG A 992 -57.60 39.41 -7.86
CA ARG A 992 -57.82 40.39 -8.92
C ARG A 992 -57.17 39.93 -10.23
N HIS A 993 -57.53 40.63 -11.30
CA HIS A 993 -56.93 40.46 -12.61
C HIS A 993 -55.67 41.33 -12.71
N HIS A 994 -54.54 40.71 -13.08
CA HIS A 994 -53.25 41.38 -13.28
C HIS A 994 -52.69 41.04 -14.66
N ILE A 995 -52.00 42.00 -15.28
CA ILE A 995 -51.18 41.75 -16.47
C ILE A 995 -49.72 41.76 -16.01
N VAL A 996 -49.14 40.57 -15.85
CA VAL A 996 -47.82 40.39 -15.25
C VAL A 996 -46.77 40.11 -16.31
N GLN A 997 -45.68 40.86 -16.28
CA GLN A 997 -44.47 40.58 -17.04
C GLN A 997 -43.53 39.74 -16.18
N TYR A 998 -43.19 38.54 -16.65
CA TYR A 998 -42.22 37.67 -16.00
C TYR A 998 -40.85 37.81 -16.65
N THR A 999 -39.80 37.91 -15.83
CA THR A 999 -38.40 37.95 -16.26
C THR A 999 -37.62 36.84 -15.58
N ALA A 1000 -36.90 36.04 -16.35
CA ALA A 1000 -36.00 35.02 -15.85
C ALA A 1000 -34.55 35.56 -15.81
N VAL A 1001 -33.90 35.46 -14.66
CA VAL A 1001 -32.51 35.89 -14.45
C VAL A 1001 -31.65 34.68 -14.07
N ALA A 1002 -30.83 34.21 -15.00
CA ALA A 1002 -29.91 33.11 -14.75
C ALA A 1002 -28.63 33.59 -14.03
N THR A 1003 -28.10 32.76 -13.14
CA THR A 1003 -26.83 32.97 -12.44
C THR A 1003 -25.79 31.98 -12.95
N SER A 1004 -24.57 32.46 -13.26
CA SER A 1004 -23.46 31.59 -13.66
C SER A 1004 -23.07 30.67 -12.52
N ARG A 1005 -22.84 29.39 -12.82
CA ARG A 1005 -22.26 28.44 -11.85
C ARG A 1005 -20.77 28.67 -11.61
N TYR A 1006 -20.14 29.54 -12.40
CA TYR A 1006 -18.72 29.82 -12.34
C TYR A 1006 -18.40 31.14 -11.64
N ARG A 1007 -19.34 31.74 -10.92
CA ARG A 1007 -19.16 33.06 -10.28
C ARG A 1007 -17.91 33.13 -9.40
N ASP A 1008 -17.58 32.05 -8.69
CA ASP A 1008 -16.45 31.98 -7.77
C ASP A 1008 -15.08 31.88 -8.50
N TYR A 1009 -15.08 31.72 -9.83
CA TYR A 1009 -13.88 31.70 -10.68
C TYR A 1009 -13.51 33.09 -11.23
N PHE A 1010 -14.25 34.12 -10.84
CA PHE A 1010 -13.99 35.51 -11.19
C PHE A 1010 -13.79 36.32 -9.92
N CYS A 1011 -12.83 37.25 -9.91
CA CYS A 1011 -12.68 38.17 -8.78
C CYS A 1011 -13.98 38.97 -8.61
N LEU A 1012 -14.60 38.87 -7.44
CA LEU A 1012 -15.64 39.82 -7.05
C LEU A 1012 -14.96 41.18 -6.93
N LEU A 1013 -15.20 42.05 -7.91
CA LEU A 1013 -15.03 43.49 -7.69
C LEU A 1013 -16.03 43.87 -6.59
N TYR A 1014 -15.61 43.76 -5.33
CA TYR A 1014 -16.15 44.61 -4.28
C TYR A 1014 -15.75 46.03 -4.68
N THR A 1015 -16.61 46.66 -5.45
CA THR A 1015 -16.58 48.12 -5.60
C THR A 1015 -16.89 48.66 -4.22
N SER A 1016 -15.85 49.16 -3.55
CA SER A 1016 -15.91 49.91 -2.31
C SER A 1016 -16.80 51.13 -2.43
#